data_AF-A0A0Q9K6M3-F1
#
_entry.id   AF-A0A0Q9K6M3-F1
#
_cell.length_a   1.000
_cell.length_b   1.000
_cell.length_c   1.000
_cell.angle_alpha   90.00
_cell.angle_beta   90.00
_cell.angle_gamma   90.00
#
_symmetry.space_group_name_H-M   'P 1'
#
loop_
_entity.id
_entity.type
_entity.pdbx_description
1 polymer ?
#
loop_
_entity_poly.entity_id
_entity_poly.type
_entity_poly.pdbx_seq_one_letter_code
_entity_poly.pdbx_strand_id
1 'polypeptide(L)'
;MEPQQYPDGLTRDVIRIREPHFEFESLGDFLTLAEAPSGLYAIPTSAGVFTDAVYWDTGADTLIVVFNASGFAAPGIRPGFNGMSMFAQWRRAARANFLFVHDATLYLSGTMSLAWYAGAIGFDYTSELRQVIDKFVELSGARRELYFGISGGGFAALRYSASSPGSLAVAVNAQTDILRHSDTLKDAFLERCWTVDGQVNTADLRHDVCVDYADGPANFAYCLTNTTDEHHLLDHLQPLIEAAAPHGNVQTLVQHWGAGHTAPPPGYLLRFLDSLLSLVATGEQFPQVLGSAVVRSREELESLICSSPSPHRRELFRGKAALRGGSIFPLVDGLRETIDITIATDDDDANNTARVEFRSVRPHPAGVEHYGLTPFELGYTATVPLSGSAPRTSKVYIPAGMKIQEIGLSGAEPDAQLTLTSLAVTSYPLQPSRLEPPNRPVGDDSPTRRLGDVLTVDIETSATRGPNELLWGDYHYAIALAHAFRQMGHTATVVRREEPQTRDADVVVQLRGTTPLPARDGALNVVWVISHPEEVGRDELLSADLVYAASRQWAPWADIDITPLLQCTDAGRFHPSTAHVRHPAAGRLLFVGNARPGGRKIVNDCLQLGLEPLVYGAGWDEFIPSSLLGGHYLPNEQLPFAYGQAAWVLNDHWEDMANHAFVSNRLFDATAAGAACISDPVSGIDDIFDSSVRTYENLHQLEALLTGHRPDPATLATTSARIRAQHTFLRRAQRIVADVRSFADGRGTAGRA
;
A
#
# COMPACT_ATOMS: atom_id res chain seq x y z
N MET A 1 -7.07 36.37 -6.83
CA MET A 1 -5.84 36.84 -6.15
C MET A 1 -4.75 36.99 -7.18
N GLU A 2 -3.79 37.90 -6.97
CA GLU A 2 -2.54 37.98 -7.74
C GLU A 2 -1.38 37.48 -6.86
N PRO A 3 -0.27 36.96 -7.44
CA PRO A 3 0.89 36.56 -6.66
C PRO A 3 1.46 37.73 -5.85
N GLN A 4 1.71 37.51 -4.55
CA GLN A 4 2.24 38.52 -3.64
C GLN A 4 3.78 38.44 -3.60
N GLN A 5 4.45 39.59 -3.69
CA GLN A 5 5.91 39.67 -3.57
C GLN A 5 6.34 39.87 -2.12
N TYR A 6 7.36 39.12 -1.73
CA TYR A 6 8.04 39.14 -0.44
C TYR A 6 9.53 39.50 -0.64
N PRO A 7 10.28 39.77 0.45
CA PRO A 7 11.71 40.07 0.35
C PRO A 7 12.52 39.02 -0.44
N ASP A 8 13.68 39.45 -0.96
CA ASP A 8 14.66 38.59 -1.64
C ASP A 8 14.11 37.87 -2.88
N GLY A 9 13.13 38.48 -3.57
CA GLY A 9 12.53 37.94 -4.80
C GLY A 9 11.56 36.78 -4.56
N LEU A 10 11.14 36.56 -3.31
CA LEU A 10 10.18 35.54 -2.96
C LEU A 10 8.77 35.92 -3.43
N THR A 11 8.07 34.99 -4.07
CA THR A 11 6.70 35.12 -4.53
C THR A 11 5.81 34.14 -3.76
N ARG A 12 4.77 34.64 -3.11
CA ARG A 12 3.64 33.83 -2.62
C ARG A 12 2.60 33.71 -3.72
N ASP A 13 2.59 32.55 -4.36
CA ASP A 13 1.65 32.18 -5.42
C ASP A 13 0.77 31.03 -4.93
N VAL A 14 -0.35 31.38 -4.30
CA VAL A 14 -1.38 30.43 -3.86
C VAL A 14 -2.27 29.97 -5.01
N ILE A 15 -2.31 30.70 -6.13
CA ILE A 15 -3.15 30.40 -7.31
C ILE A 15 -2.76 29.06 -7.93
N ARG A 16 -1.48 28.69 -7.83
CA ARG A 16 -0.98 27.38 -8.29
C ARG A 16 -1.62 26.19 -7.58
N ILE A 17 -2.22 26.39 -6.40
CA ILE A 17 -2.88 25.34 -5.62
C ILE A 17 -4.33 25.22 -6.09
N ARG A 18 -4.64 24.13 -6.79
CA ARG A 18 -5.95 23.86 -7.41
C ARG A 18 -6.98 23.34 -6.41
N GLU A 19 -7.21 24.08 -5.34
CA GLU A 19 -8.22 23.83 -4.32
C GLU A 19 -9.09 25.10 -4.14
N PRO A 20 -10.29 25.03 -3.54
CA PRO A 20 -11.03 26.23 -3.12
C PRO A 20 -10.22 27.06 -2.13
N HIS A 21 -10.24 28.39 -2.21
CA HIS A 21 -9.41 29.28 -1.38
C HIS A 21 -10.25 30.01 -0.34
N PHE A 22 -9.77 30.01 0.90
CA PHE A 22 -10.36 30.69 2.05
C PHE A 22 -9.28 31.57 2.70
N GLU A 23 -9.46 32.88 2.69
CA GLU A 23 -8.53 33.84 3.29
C GLU A 23 -9.23 34.57 4.43
N PHE A 24 -8.51 34.73 5.54
CA PHE A 24 -9.03 35.28 6.79
C PHE A 24 -8.42 36.64 7.08
N GLU A 25 -9.13 37.48 7.83
CA GLU A 25 -8.61 38.81 8.21
C GLU A 25 -7.58 38.71 9.35
N SER A 26 -7.66 37.68 10.18
CA SER A 26 -6.73 37.42 11.28
C SER A 26 -6.79 35.96 11.75
N LEU A 27 -5.81 35.53 12.54
CA LEU A 27 -5.89 34.27 13.27
C LEU A 27 -7.16 34.20 14.14
N GLY A 28 -7.54 35.30 14.80
CA GLY A 28 -8.75 35.36 15.63
C GLY A 28 -10.03 35.09 14.86
N ASP A 29 -10.14 35.65 13.65
CA ASP A 29 -11.26 35.41 12.72
C ASP A 29 -11.35 33.93 12.32
N PHE A 30 -10.21 33.34 11.91
CA PHE A 30 -10.13 31.90 11.62
C PHE A 30 -10.57 31.02 12.80
N LEU A 31 -10.21 31.37 14.03
CA LEU A 31 -10.58 30.59 15.22
C LEU A 31 -12.09 30.61 15.50
N THR A 32 -12.85 31.57 14.95
CA THR A 32 -14.32 31.61 15.07
C THR A 32 -15.05 30.68 14.10
N LEU A 33 -14.34 30.05 13.17
CA LEU A 33 -14.92 29.20 12.14
C LEU A 33 -15.69 28.02 12.76
N ALA A 34 -16.90 27.76 12.28
CA ALA A 34 -17.75 26.68 12.80
C ALA A 34 -17.60 25.36 12.01
N GLU A 35 -17.26 25.45 10.72
CA GLU A 35 -17.09 24.32 9.80
C GLU A 35 -15.99 24.66 8.79
N ALA A 36 -15.18 23.66 8.40
CA ALA A 36 -14.12 23.83 7.41
C ALA A 36 -14.36 22.94 6.18
N PRO A 37 -14.80 23.47 5.04
CA PRO A 37 -14.79 22.72 3.78
C PRO A 37 -13.35 22.38 3.35
N SER A 38 -13.19 21.33 2.52
CA SER A 38 -11.89 21.05 1.90
C SER A 38 -11.41 22.22 1.05
N GLY A 39 -10.16 22.65 1.24
CA GLY A 39 -9.59 23.79 0.53
C GLY A 39 -8.23 24.26 1.06
N LEU A 40 -7.72 25.33 0.45
CA LEU A 40 -6.56 26.09 0.91
C LEU A 40 -7.03 27.21 1.86
N TYR A 41 -6.44 27.26 3.04
CA TYR A 41 -6.67 28.25 4.09
C TYR A 41 -5.45 29.15 4.20
N ALA A 42 -5.65 30.46 4.05
CA ALA A 42 -4.64 31.49 4.19
C ALA A 42 -4.93 32.30 5.47
N ILE A 43 -4.14 32.05 6.51
CA ILE A 43 -4.40 32.58 7.87
C ILE A 43 -3.27 33.57 8.23
N PRO A 44 -3.57 34.87 8.43
CA PRO A 44 -2.55 35.86 8.80
C PRO A 44 -1.88 35.55 10.14
N THR A 45 -0.55 35.77 10.19
CA THR A 45 0.30 35.62 11.38
C THR A 45 0.68 36.98 11.97
N SER A 46 1.21 37.00 13.20
CA SER A 46 1.71 38.25 13.80
C SER A 46 2.90 38.87 13.04
N ALA A 47 3.63 38.08 12.26
CA ALA A 47 4.75 38.56 11.45
C ALA A 47 4.35 39.20 10.11
N GLY A 48 3.05 39.37 9.84
CA GLY A 48 2.56 39.95 8.58
C GLY A 48 2.71 39.03 7.37
N VAL A 49 2.96 37.73 7.61
CA VAL A 49 2.97 36.65 6.62
C VAL A 49 1.78 35.71 6.87
N PHE A 50 1.56 34.72 6.00
CA PHE A 50 0.44 33.79 6.13
C PHE A 50 0.89 32.39 6.55
N THR A 51 0.10 31.76 7.42
CA THR A 51 0.03 30.30 7.50
C THR A 51 -0.86 29.82 6.37
N ASP A 52 -0.24 29.25 5.35
CA ASP A 52 -0.96 28.58 4.27
C ASP A 52 -1.08 27.09 4.59
N ALA A 53 -2.31 26.59 4.63
CA ALA A 53 -2.60 25.19 4.92
C ALA A 53 -3.65 24.61 3.96
N VAL A 54 -3.44 23.40 3.46
CA VAL A 54 -4.46 22.67 2.69
C VAL A 54 -5.15 21.68 3.61
N TYR A 55 -6.47 21.80 3.74
CA TYR A 55 -7.31 20.87 4.49
C TYR A 55 -8.11 19.99 3.54
N TRP A 56 -8.03 18.67 3.74
CA TRP A 56 -8.87 17.67 3.07
C TRP A 56 -9.70 16.94 4.11
N ASP A 57 -10.99 17.25 4.12
CA ASP A 57 -11.98 16.52 4.89
C ASP A 57 -12.50 15.32 4.08
N THR A 58 -12.42 14.13 4.70
CA THR A 58 -12.96 12.88 4.15
C THR A 58 -13.97 12.22 5.09
N GLY A 59 -14.23 12.82 6.26
CA GLY A 59 -15.04 12.23 7.32
C GLY A 59 -14.38 11.05 8.05
N ALA A 60 -13.07 10.87 7.92
CA ALA A 60 -12.35 9.77 8.56
C ALA A 60 -12.11 10.02 10.07
N ASP A 61 -11.94 8.94 10.84
CA ASP A 61 -11.70 9.01 12.29
C ASP A 61 -10.30 9.52 12.67
N THR A 62 -9.42 9.77 11.70
CA THR A 62 -8.03 10.20 11.92
C THR A 62 -7.72 11.46 11.12
N LEU A 63 -7.13 12.47 11.76
CA LEU A 63 -6.52 13.62 11.11
C LEU A 63 -5.01 13.44 11.05
N ILE A 64 -4.46 13.47 9.83
CA ILE A 64 -3.02 13.48 9.59
C ILE A 64 -2.57 14.92 9.32
N VAL A 65 -1.77 15.47 10.23
CA VAL A 65 -1.11 16.77 10.06
C VAL A 65 0.25 16.56 9.41
N VAL A 66 0.45 17.15 8.23
CA VAL A 66 1.62 16.91 7.37
C VAL A 66 2.50 18.15 7.29
N PHE A 67 3.76 18.00 7.66
CA PHE A 67 4.77 19.06 7.63
C PHE A 67 5.81 18.87 6.51
N ASN A 68 6.30 20.00 6.00
CA ASN A 68 7.27 20.09 4.92
C ASN A 68 8.70 19.81 5.39
N ALA A 69 9.46 19.21 4.48
CA ALA A 69 10.91 19.13 4.49
C ALA A 69 11.51 20.33 3.75
N SER A 70 12.84 20.42 3.72
CA SER A 70 13.56 21.43 2.94
C SER A 70 13.30 21.27 1.42
N GLY A 71 13.08 22.40 0.72
CA GLY A 71 13.30 22.49 -0.73
C GLY A 71 12.15 22.16 -1.70
N PHE A 72 10.88 22.04 -1.27
CA PHE A 72 9.78 21.67 -2.19
C PHE A 72 9.21 22.83 -3.04
N ALA A 73 9.69 24.05 -2.81
CA ALA A 73 9.38 25.22 -3.62
C ALA A 73 10.43 25.40 -4.71
N ALA A 74 10.01 25.73 -5.94
CA ALA A 74 10.94 26.35 -6.90
C ALA A 74 11.62 27.54 -6.21
N PRO A 75 12.92 27.83 -6.44
CA PRO A 75 13.61 28.93 -5.77
C PRO A 75 12.76 30.20 -5.86
N GLY A 76 12.29 30.68 -4.71
CA GLY A 76 11.47 31.88 -4.62
C GLY A 76 9.95 31.73 -4.88
N ILE A 77 9.33 30.54 -4.95
CA ILE A 77 7.85 30.41 -5.09
C ILE A 77 7.22 29.57 -3.97
N ARG A 78 6.32 30.14 -3.16
CA ARG A 78 5.65 29.51 -2.00
C ARG A 78 4.13 29.74 -2.01
N PRO A 79 3.29 29.01 -1.25
CA PRO A 79 3.59 27.91 -0.34
C PRO A 79 3.83 26.59 -1.06
N GLY A 80 4.66 25.71 -0.53
CA GLY A 80 4.80 24.30 -0.96
C GLY A 80 4.19 23.35 0.07
N PHE A 81 3.67 22.20 -0.38
CA PHE A 81 3.04 21.18 0.48
C PHE A 81 3.57 19.78 0.15
N ASN A 82 4.36 19.22 1.05
CA ASN A 82 4.88 17.87 0.96
C ASN A 82 3.76 16.84 1.13
N GLY A 83 3.86 15.72 0.43
CA GLY A 83 2.98 14.57 0.65
C GLY A 83 1.60 14.65 0.00
N MET A 84 1.16 15.79 -0.56
CA MET A 84 -0.15 15.87 -1.23
C MET A 84 -0.32 14.83 -2.35
N SER A 85 0.71 14.64 -3.18
CA SER A 85 0.70 13.61 -4.23
C SER A 85 0.73 12.19 -3.66
N MET A 86 1.51 11.97 -2.59
CA MET A 86 1.62 10.68 -1.90
C MET A 86 0.27 10.25 -1.30
N PHE A 87 -0.45 11.19 -0.68
CA PHE A 87 -1.73 10.94 -0.01
C PHE A 87 -2.96 11.13 -0.90
N ALA A 88 -2.80 11.49 -2.17
CA ALA A 88 -3.93 11.71 -3.09
C ALA A 88 -4.84 10.48 -3.21
N GLN A 89 -4.28 9.26 -3.18
CA GLN A 89 -5.06 8.03 -3.19
C GLN A 89 -5.81 7.80 -1.87
N TRP A 90 -5.20 8.16 -0.73
CA TRP A 90 -5.83 8.05 0.59
C TRP A 90 -7.00 9.01 0.76
N ARG A 91 -6.89 10.23 0.21
CA ARG A 91 -8.02 11.17 0.12
C ARG A 91 -9.21 10.53 -0.58
N ARG A 92 -9.00 9.90 -1.74
CA ARG A 92 -10.06 9.24 -2.53
C ARG A 92 -10.67 8.03 -1.83
N ALA A 93 -9.87 7.32 -1.03
CA ALA A 93 -10.29 6.14 -0.29
C ALA A 93 -10.82 6.45 1.12
N ALA A 94 -11.00 7.74 1.48
CA ALA A 94 -11.42 8.20 2.81
C ALA A 94 -10.66 7.54 3.96
N ARG A 95 -9.33 7.39 3.80
CA ARG A 95 -8.47 6.72 4.80
C ARG A 95 -8.12 7.61 5.99
N ALA A 96 -8.04 8.92 5.76
CA ALA A 96 -7.73 9.93 6.77
C ALA A 96 -8.18 11.30 6.27
N ASN A 97 -8.45 12.21 7.21
CA ASN A 97 -8.46 13.64 6.94
C ASN A 97 -7.01 14.13 6.90
N PHE A 98 -6.74 15.22 6.17
CA PHE A 98 -5.38 15.74 6.04
C PHE A 98 -5.33 17.24 6.28
N LEU A 99 -4.30 17.69 6.99
CA LEU A 99 -3.91 19.08 7.11
C LEU A 99 -2.45 19.23 6.67
N PHE A 100 -2.22 19.73 5.46
CA PHE A 100 -0.88 20.03 4.96
C PHE A 100 -0.49 21.45 5.33
N VAL A 101 0.63 21.64 6.00
CA VAL A 101 1.03 22.95 6.54
C VAL A 101 2.30 23.46 5.90
N HIS A 102 2.25 24.67 5.34
CA HIS A 102 3.43 25.40 4.94
C HIS A 102 4.04 26.18 6.12
N ASP A 103 5.37 26.12 6.28
CA ASP A 103 6.07 26.85 7.34
C ASP A 103 6.09 28.36 7.02
N ALA A 104 5.25 29.12 7.72
CA ALA A 104 5.14 30.56 7.50
C ALA A 104 6.45 31.31 7.76
N THR A 105 7.33 30.79 8.62
CA THR A 105 8.65 31.37 8.91
C THR A 105 9.50 31.50 7.66
N LEU A 106 9.31 30.60 6.69
CA LEU A 106 10.04 30.67 5.44
C LEU A 106 9.77 32.02 4.77
N TYR A 107 8.55 32.56 4.79
CA TYR A 107 8.19 33.83 4.12
C TYR A 107 9.04 35.04 4.52
N LEU A 108 9.76 34.98 5.64
CA LEU A 108 10.66 36.03 6.10
C LEU A 108 11.91 36.18 5.23
N SER A 109 12.24 35.18 4.40
CA SER A 109 13.38 35.25 3.48
C SER A 109 13.23 34.36 2.25
N GLY A 110 13.59 34.91 1.10
CA GLY A 110 13.71 34.16 -0.16
C GLY A 110 14.90 33.21 -0.21
N THR A 111 15.90 33.38 0.67
CA THR A 111 17.12 32.56 0.71
C THR A 111 17.02 31.33 1.60
N MET A 112 16.05 31.30 2.53
CA MET A 112 15.84 30.15 3.43
C MET A 112 15.09 29.02 2.71
N SER A 113 15.53 27.79 2.91
CA SER A 113 14.80 26.60 2.44
C SER A 113 14.24 25.74 3.57
N LEU A 114 14.58 26.06 4.83
CA LEU A 114 14.17 25.35 6.04
C LEU A 114 14.09 26.32 7.23
N ALA A 115 13.04 26.19 8.06
CA ALA A 115 12.86 27.05 9.26
C ALA A 115 12.14 26.34 10.44
N TRP A 116 11.99 25.01 10.38
CA TRP A 116 11.54 24.14 11.48
C TRP A 116 10.24 24.53 12.19
N TYR A 117 9.39 25.35 11.57
CA TYR A 117 8.15 25.85 12.17
C TYR A 117 8.38 26.60 13.49
N ALA A 118 9.59 27.16 13.66
CA ALA A 118 10.07 27.73 14.91
C ALA A 118 9.77 29.23 15.04
N GLY A 119 9.52 29.92 13.92
CA GLY A 119 9.30 31.36 13.92
C GLY A 119 10.61 32.17 14.01
N ALA A 120 10.48 33.40 14.50
CA ALA A 120 11.56 34.37 14.58
C ALA A 120 11.43 35.21 15.86
N ILE A 121 12.40 36.09 16.13
CA ILE A 121 12.31 37.03 17.26
C ILE A 121 11.07 37.91 17.11
N GLY A 122 10.20 37.87 18.13
CA GLY A 122 8.90 38.55 18.13
C GLY A 122 7.79 37.81 17.39
N PHE A 123 8.04 36.60 16.88
CA PHE A 123 7.09 35.75 16.15
C PHE A 123 7.17 34.31 16.66
N ASP A 124 6.37 33.97 17.69
CA ASP A 124 6.23 32.59 18.19
C ASP A 124 5.31 31.78 17.26
N TYR A 125 5.88 31.37 16.13
CA TYR A 125 5.12 30.62 15.14
C TYR A 125 4.69 29.25 15.67
N THR A 126 5.45 28.66 16.60
CA THR A 126 5.07 27.39 17.24
C THR A 126 3.73 27.52 17.97
N SER A 127 3.52 28.61 18.71
CA SER A 127 2.25 28.85 19.40
C SER A 127 1.10 29.26 18.46
N GLU A 128 1.37 30.03 17.40
CA GLU A 128 0.34 30.41 16.43
C GLU A 128 -0.13 29.20 15.61
N LEU A 129 0.80 28.40 15.09
CA LEU A 129 0.45 27.21 14.33
C LEU A 129 -0.24 26.15 15.21
N ARG A 130 0.10 26.06 16.50
CA ARG A 130 -0.63 25.20 17.44
C ARG A 130 -2.12 25.52 17.47
N GLN A 131 -2.49 26.80 17.57
CA GLN A 131 -3.89 27.23 17.56
C GLN A 131 -4.59 26.88 16.23
N VAL A 132 -3.86 26.98 15.11
CA VAL A 132 -4.39 26.59 13.79
C VAL A 132 -4.66 25.09 13.74
N ILE A 133 -3.71 24.27 14.20
CA ILE A 133 -3.85 22.81 14.23
C ILE A 133 -5.02 22.40 15.14
N ASP A 134 -5.08 22.93 16.37
CA ASP A 134 -6.15 22.61 17.33
C ASP A 134 -7.53 22.93 16.74
N LYS A 135 -7.64 24.03 16.00
CA LYS A 135 -8.89 24.39 15.33
C LYS A 135 -9.27 23.38 14.26
N PHE A 136 -8.33 22.89 13.45
CA PHE A 136 -8.63 21.83 12.48
C PHE A 136 -8.91 20.48 13.13
N VAL A 137 -8.26 20.15 14.25
CA VAL A 137 -8.60 18.96 15.05
C VAL A 137 -10.06 19.05 15.49
N GLU A 138 -10.46 20.18 16.09
CA GLU A 138 -11.85 20.46 16.50
C GLU A 138 -12.82 20.31 15.32
N LEU A 139 -12.54 21.00 14.21
CA LEU A 139 -13.42 21.04 13.03
C LEU A 139 -13.52 19.69 12.31
N SER A 140 -12.47 18.87 12.36
CA SER A 140 -12.46 17.55 11.72
C SER A 140 -13.30 16.51 12.45
N GLY A 141 -13.55 16.69 13.75
CA GLY A 141 -14.17 15.67 14.61
C GLY A 141 -13.38 14.36 14.71
N ALA A 142 -12.12 14.35 14.27
CA ALA A 142 -11.28 13.16 14.28
C ALA A 142 -11.04 12.67 15.72
N ARG A 143 -11.03 11.36 15.90
CA ARG A 143 -10.78 10.71 17.19
C ARG A 143 -9.29 10.48 17.45
N ARG A 144 -8.48 10.59 16.41
CA ARG A 144 -7.05 10.32 16.43
C ARG A 144 -6.30 11.39 15.67
N GLU A 145 -5.16 11.77 16.21
CA GLU A 145 -4.24 12.72 15.61
C GLU A 145 -2.94 12.01 15.27
N LEU A 146 -2.49 12.16 14.02
CA LEU A 146 -1.18 11.69 13.58
C LEU A 146 -0.41 12.86 12.97
N TYR A 147 0.75 13.15 13.52
CA TYR A 147 1.67 14.17 13.04
C TYR A 147 2.74 13.50 12.20
N PHE A 148 2.85 13.89 10.92
CA PHE A 148 3.77 13.28 9.96
C PHE A 148 4.69 14.32 9.36
N GLY A 149 5.98 14.01 9.28
CA GLY A 149 6.94 14.89 8.62
C GLY A 149 8.29 14.24 8.34
N ILE A 150 8.99 14.83 7.38
CA ILE A 150 10.33 14.41 6.95
C ILE A 150 11.31 15.54 7.24
N SER A 151 12.52 15.25 7.72
CA SER A 151 13.57 16.24 7.97
C SER A 151 13.09 17.30 8.98
N GLY A 152 13.10 18.59 8.65
CA GLY A 152 12.56 19.63 9.54
C GLY A 152 11.04 19.58 9.74
N GLY A 153 10.31 18.90 8.86
CA GLY A 153 8.91 18.56 9.12
C GLY A 153 8.78 17.46 10.18
N GLY A 154 9.76 16.57 10.28
CA GLY A 154 9.85 15.57 11.34
C GLY A 154 10.08 16.21 12.72
N PHE A 155 10.89 17.28 12.78
CA PHE A 155 11.03 18.12 13.98
C PHE A 155 9.67 18.67 14.44
N ALA A 156 8.91 19.27 13.51
CA ALA A 156 7.58 19.78 13.80
C ALA A 156 6.62 18.66 14.24
N ALA A 157 6.64 17.51 13.56
CA ALA A 157 5.81 16.37 13.90
C ALA A 157 6.04 15.89 15.34
N LEU A 158 7.30 15.77 15.76
CA LEU A 158 7.67 15.41 17.13
C LEU A 158 7.22 16.46 18.14
N ARG A 159 7.47 17.75 17.85
CA ARG A 159 7.14 18.89 18.71
C ARG A 159 5.63 19.01 18.95
N TYR A 160 4.83 19.03 17.90
CA TYR A 160 3.37 19.21 18.03
C TYR A 160 2.72 17.98 18.68
N SER A 161 3.16 16.77 18.31
CA SER A 161 2.66 15.54 18.94
C SER A 161 3.00 15.45 20.43
N ALA A 162 4.20 15.87 20.86
CA ALA A 162 4.57 15.88 22.29
C ALA A 162 3.61 16.75 23.14
N SER A 163 3.04 17.78 22.53
CA SER A 163 2.05 18.65 23.17
C SER A 163 0.59 18.19 22.96
N SER A 164 0.33 17.09 22.26
CA SER A 164 -1.01 16.54 22.02
C SER A 164 -1.14 15.14 22.63
N PRO A 165 -1.73 15.00 23.84
CA PRO A 165 -1.90 13.71 24.51
C PRO A 165 -2.69 12.70 23.69
N GLY A 166 -2.21 11.45 23.62
CA GLY A 166 -2.80 10.35 22.87
C GLY A 166 -2.51 10.39 21.36
N SER A 167 -1.79 11.40 20.88
CA SER A 167 -1.42 11.51 19.46
C SER A 167 -0.25 10.62 19.08
N LEU A 168 -0.06 10.45 17.77
CA LEU A 168 1.05 9.73 17.17
C LEU A 168 1.95 10.70 16.39
N ALA A 169 3.26 10.53 16.47
CA ALA A 169 4.22 11.14 15.55
C ALA A 169 4.86 10.08 14.66
N VAL A 170 4.99 10.37 13.36
CA VAL A 170 5.82 9.61 12.42
C VAL A 170 6.83 10.57 11.81
N ALA A 171 8.06 10.48 12.30
CA ALA A 171 9.13 11.41 12.03
C ALA A 171 10.23 10.72 11.22
N VAL A 172 10.47 11.17 10.00
CA VAL A 172 11.38 10.52 9.05
C VAL A 172 12.66 11.35 8.88
N ASN A 173 13.83 10.75 9.13
CA ASN A 173 15.13 11.42 9.16
C ASN A 173 15.05 12.77 9.87
N ALA A 174 14.35 12.80 11.01
CA ALA A 174 13.97 14.04 11.64
C ALA A 174 15.19 14.70 12.28
N GLN A 175 15.26 16.02 12.18
CA GLN A 175 16.05 16.77 13.14
C GLN A 175 15.32 16.81 14.47
N THR A 176 16.10 16.81 15.55
CA THR A 176 15.58 16.89 16.92
C THR A 176 16.15 18.09 17.68
N ASP A 177 17.24 18.68 17.21
CA ASP A 177 17.82 19.90 17.75
C ASP A 177 18.28 20.80 16.59
N ILE A 178 17.63 21.95 16.40
CA ILE A 178 17.96 22.89 15.31
C ILE A 178 19.43 23.33 15.39
N LEU A 179 19.99 23.49 16.60
CA LEU A 179 21.36 23.99 16.78
C LEU A 179 22.41 22.95 16.41
N ARG A 180 22.05 21.66 16.38
CA ARG A 180 22.92 20.56 15.96
C ARG A 180 22.90 20.33 14.46
N HIS A 181 21.98 20.91 13.71
CA HIS A 181 21.95 20.77 12.25
C HIS A 181 23.21 21.40 11.61
N SER A 182 23.60 20.87 10.44
CA SER A 182 24.68 21.41 9.60
C SER A 182 24.60 22.93 9.41
N ASP A 183 25.78 23.55 9.38
CA ASP A 183 25.96 25.00 9.53
C ASP A 183 25.24 25.81 8.44
N THR A 184 25.24 25.38 7.18
CA THR A 184 24.70 26.23 6.08
C THR A 184 23.21 26.59 6.21
N LEU A 185 22.34 25.64 6.57
CA LEU A 185 20.89 25.92 6.67
C LEU A 185 20.54 26.55 8.02
N LYS A 186 21.17 26.06 9.10
CA LYS A 186 21.01 26.59 10.45
C LYS A 186 21.46 28.05 10.51
N ASP A 187 22.64 28.37 9.99
CA ASP A 187 23.20 29.71 10.06
C ASP A 187 22.35 30.71 9.27
N ALA A 188 21.87 30.32 8.08
CA ALA A 188 20.94 31.16 7.31
C ALA A 188 19.63 31.44 8.07
N PHE A 189 19.11 30.45 8.81
CA PHE A 189 17.93 30.61 9.65
C PHE A 189 18.21 31.49 10.87
N LEU A 190 19.33 31.28 11.57
CA LEU A 190 19.70 32.04 12.77
C LEU A 190 20.04 33.50 12.43
N GLU A 191 20.78 33.73 11.34
CA GLU A 191 21.12 35.06 10.84
C GLU A 191 19.85 35.86 10.51
N ARG A 192 18.86 35.20 9.90
CA ARG A 192 17.67 35.87 9.38
C ARG A 192 16.53 36.02 10.39
N CYS A 193 16.35 35.02 11.26
CA CYS A 193 15.20 34.95 12.17
C CYS A 193 15.58 35.21 13.64
N TRP A 194 16.85 35.03 14.00
CA TRP A 194 17.30 35.01 15.40
C TRP A 194 18.51 35.93 15.65
N THR A 195 18.67 37.00 14.87
CA THR A 195 19.75 37.98 15.06
C THR A 195 19.20 39.34 15.48
N VAL A 196 19.74 39.88 16.59
CA VAL A 196 19.44 41.23 17.09
C VAL A 196 20.75 41.97 17.28
N ASP A 197 20.82 43.21 16.79
CA ASP A 197 22.01 44.06 16.87
C ASP A 197 23.30 43.38 16.34
N GLY A 198 23.15 42.52 15.33
CA GLY A 198 24.25 41.79 14.71
C GLY A 198 24.76 40.58 15.50
N GLN A 199 24.06 40.16 16.56
CA GLN A 199 24.37 38.96 17.33
C GLN A 199 23.20 37.97 17.30
N VAL A 200 23.53 36.69 17.09
CA VAL A 200 22.56 35.59 17.19
C VAL A 200 22.09 35.47 18.64
N ASN A 201 20.78 35.53 18.85
CA ASN A 201 20.10 35.36 20.13
C ASN A 201 19.06 34.24 20.01
N THR A 202 19.35 33.08 20.60
CA THR A 202 18.48 31.90 20.59
C THR A 202 17.76 31.65 21.92
N ALA A 203 17.73 32.63 22.83
CA ALA A 203 17.19 32.44 24.19
C ALA A 203 15.72 31.95 24.18
N ASP A 204 14.91 32.50 23.28
CA ASP A 204 13.48 32.14 23.14
C ASP A 204 13.23 31.10 22.02
N LEU A 205 14.30 30.64 21.35
CA LEU A 205 14.18 29.63 20.30
C LEU A 205 13.96 28.26 20.94
N ARG A 206 12.80 27.66 20.69
CA ARG A 206 12.51 26.27 21.10
C ARG A 206 13.20 25.27 20.17
N HIS A 207 14.53 25.21 20.23
CA HIS A 207 15.36 24.49 19.26
C HIS A 207 15.42 22.96 19.47
N ASP A 208 15.16 22.45 20.67
CA ASP A 208 15.41 21.04 21.02
C ASP A 208 14.12 20.32 21.42
N VAL A 209 13.72 19.28 20.68
CA VAL A 209 12.56 18.41 21.04
C VAL A 209 12.95 17.29 22.00
N CYS A 210 14.24 17.02 22.20
CA CYS A 210 14.68 16.03 23.18
C CYS A 210 14.27 16.44 24.59
N VAL A 211 14.25 17.75 24.89
CA VAL A 211 13.73 18.29 26.15
C VAL A 211 12.25 17.91 26.35
N ASP A 212 11.43 18.05 25.30
CA ASP A 212 10.00 17.70 25.39
C ASP A 212 9.81 16.21 25.69
N TYR A 213 10.61 15.33 25.08
CA TYR A 213 10.52 13.87 25.29
C TYR A 213 11.16 13.40 26.60
N ALA A 214 12.11 14.15 27.16
CA ALA A 214 12.66 13.89 28.48
C ALA A 214 11.60 14.03 29.59
N ASP A 215 10.61 14.90 29.39
CA ASP A 215 9.50 15.13 30.32
C ASP A 215 8.41 14.03 30.27
N GLY A 216 8.49 13.09 29.33
CA GLY A 216 7.56 11.96 29.21
C GLY A 216 6.18 12.36 28.70
N PRO A 217 6.09 12.97 27.51
CA PRO A 217 4.83 13.40 26.95
C PRO A 217 3.94 12.19 26.69
N ALA A 218 2.63 12.36 26.91
CA ALA A 218 1.64 11.29 26.76
C ALA A 218 1.27 11.03 25.28
N ASN A 219 2.25 11.08 24.38
CA ASN A 219 2.12 10.74 22.96
C ASN A 219 3.02 9.55 22.64
N PHE A 220 2.94 9.05 21.40
CA PHE A 220 3.85 8.01 20.91
C PHE A 220 4.52 8.44 19.60
N ALA A 221 5.80 8.12 19.43
CA ALA A 221 6.56 8.52 18.25
C ALA A 221 7.24 7.34 17.56
N TYR A 222 7.21 7.36 16.22
CA TYR A 222 7.95 6.47 15.35
C TYR A 222 9.01 7.27 14.60
N CYS A 223 10.28 6.99 14.86
CA CYS A 223 11.42 7.65 14.24
C CYS A 223 12.04 6.73 13.18
N LEU A 224 11.83 7.05 11.91
CA LEU A 224 12.34 6.30 10.76
C LEU A 224 13.62 6.97 10.29
N THR A 225 14.80 6.33 10.44
CA THR A 225 16.08 6.97 10.08
C THR A 225 16.95 6.11 9.18
N ASN A 226 17.50 6.75 8.14
CA ASN A 226 18.32 6.08 7.15
C ASN A 226 19.68 5.68 7.71
N THR A 227 20.11 4.45 7.46
CA THR A 227 21.36 3.90 8.05
C THR A 227 22.65 4.60 7.61
N THR A 228 22.64 5.32 6.49
CA THR A 228 23.83 6.07 6.03
C THR A 228 23.73 7.57 6.29
N ASP A 229 22.72 8.01 7.02
CA ASP A 229 22.61 9.38 7.48
C ASP A 229 23.24 9.53 8.87
N GLU A 230 24.57 9.40 8.92
CA GLU A 230 25.33 9.39 10.17
C GLU A 230 25.03 10.63 11.03
N HIS A 231 24.92 11.80 10.40
CA HIS A 231 24.54 13.04 11.07
C HIS A 231 23.18 12.93 11.77
N HIS A 232 22.12 12.47 11.08
CA HIS A 232 20.80 12.34 11.71
C HIS A 232 20.72 11.18 12.70
N LEU A 233 21.49 10.13 12.51
CA LEU A 233 21.55 9.03 13.47
C LEU A 233 22.19 9.48 14.79
N LEU A 234 23.38 10.09 14.72
CA LEU A 234 24.20 10.39 15.90
C LEU A 234 23.83 11.72 16.55
N ASP A 235 23.57 12.75 15.76
CA ASP A 235 23.34 14.10 16.29
C ASP A 235 21.87 14.39 16.60
N HIS A 236 20.95 13.56 16.08
CA HIS A 236 19.50 13.75 16.24
C HIS A 236 18.75 12.57 16.86
N LEU A 237 18.79 11.38 16.24
CA LEU A 237 18.03 10.22 16.69
C LEU A 237 18.55 9.70 18.04
N GLN A 238 19.87 9.54 18.19
CA GLN A 238 20.46 9.02 19.42
C GLN A 238 20.12 9.90 20.65
N PRO A 239 20.29 11.24 20.63
CA PRO A 239 19.88 12.10 21.75
C PRO A 239 18.40 12.00 22.11
N LEU A 240 17.52 11.89 21.10
CA LEU A 240 16.08 11.75 21.32
C LEU A 240 15.74 10.42 22.00
N ILE A 241 16.36 9.33 21.55
CA ILE A 241 16.20 8.01 22.18
C ILE A 241 16.67 8.05 23.63
N GLU A 242 17.84 8.62 23.90
CA GLU A 242 18.39 8.73 25.25
C GLU A 242 17.46 9.54 26.17
N ALA A 243 16.89 10.65 25.66
CA ALA A 243 15.93 11.46 26.39
C ALA A 243 14.61 10.72 26.65
N ALA A 244 14.08 9.98 25.67
CA ALA A 244 12.81 9.27 25.77
C ALA A 244 12.90 7.89 26.45
N ALA A 245 14.11 7.34 26.64
CA ALA A 245 14.34 5.99 27.17
C ALA A 245 13.61 5.69 28.49
N PRO A 246 13.49 6.63 29.46
CA PRO A 246 12.75 6.39 30.70
C PRO A 246 11.25 6.13 30.49
N HIS A 247 10.68 6.66 29.41
CA HIS A 247 9.24 6.65 29.15
C HIS A 247 8.83 5.59 28.12
N GLY A 248 9.76 5.21 27.23
CA GLY A 248 9.53 4.13 26.26
C GLY A 248 8.46 4.45 25.23
N ASN A 249 8.20 5.75 24.97
CA ASN A 249 7.21 6.25 24.02
C ASN A 249 7.78 6.58 22.63
N VAL A 250 9.03 6.20 22.37
CA VAL A 250 9.69 6.31 21.07
C VAL A 250 10.05 4.92 20.55
N GLN A 251 9.57 4.60 19.35
CA GLN A 251 9.98 3.45 18.56
C GLN A 251 10.80 3.93 17.38
N THR A 252 11.76 3.12 16.98
CA THR A 252 12.69 3.46 15.91
C THR A 252 12.64 2.40 14.83
N LEU A 253 12.79 2.83 13.59
CA LEU A 253 13.03 1.96 12.46
C LEU A 253 14.25 2.50 11.72
N VAL A 254 15.37 1.80 11.88
CA VAL A 254 16.65 2.17 11.27
C VAL A 254 16.92 1.20 10.14
N GLN A 255 16.80 1.68 8.90
CA GLN A 255 16.95 0.87 7.70
C GLN A 255 17.66 1.68 6.62
N HIS A 256 18.27 0.97 5.67
CA HIS A 256 18.87 1.61 4.51
C HIS A 256 17.82 1.94 3.44
N TRP A 257 17.68 3.21 3.07
CA TRP A 257 16.82 3.68 1.96
C TRP A 257 17.61 4.36 0.83
N GLY A 258 18.89 4.66 1.04
CA GLY A 258 19.81 5.21 0.05
C GLY A 258 21.03 5.86 0.70
N ALA A 259 21.87 6.51 -0.09
CA ALA A 259 23.01 7.27 0.43
C ALA A 259 22.59 8.59 1.11
N GLY A 260 23.20 8.91 2.25
CA GLY A 260 23.06 10.20 2.94
C GLY A 260 21.63 10.46 3.44
N HIS A 261 21.12 11.68 3.28
CA HIS A 261 19.82 12.11 3.79
C HIS A 261 18.63 11.63 2.92
N THR A 262 18.50 10.32 2.75
CA THR A 262 17.46 9.69 1.92
C THR A 262 16.26 9.22 2.76
N ALA A 263 15.06 9.67 2.43
CA ALA A 263 13.82 9.20 3.06
C ALA A 263 13.36 7.82 2.52
N PRO A 264 12.52 7.07 3.25
CA PRO A 264 11.92 5.85 2.74
C PRO A 264 11.06 6.12 1.48
N PRO A 265 10.92 5.13 0.59
CA PRO A 265 10.04 5.23 -0.57
C PRO A 265 8.60 5.60 -0.17
N PRO A 266 7.88 6.44 -0.95
CA PRO A 266 6.48 6.78 -0.65
C PRO A 266 5.56 5.57 -0.45
N GLY A 267 5.71 4.52 -1.27
CA GLY A 267 4.93 3.29 -1.11
C GLY A 267 5.24 2.52 0.17
N TYR A 268 6.48 2.61 0.68
CA TYR A 268 6.84 2.05 1.99
C TYR A 268 6.19 2.86 3.12
N LEU A 269 6.28 4.20 3.06
CA LEU A 269 5.65 5.09 4.03
C LEU A 269 4.14 4.89 4.10
N LEU A 270 3.46 4.75 2.95
CA LEU A 270 2.02 4.47 2.92
C LEU A 270 1.68 3.13 3.57
N ARG A 271 2.45 2.06 3.34
CA ARG A 271 2.23 0.77 4.04
C ARG A 271 2.49 0.86 5.53
N PHE A 272 3.53 1.58 5.94
CA PHE A 272 3.84 1.83 7.35
C PHE A 272 2.66 2.53 8.04
N LEU A 273 2.20 3.64 7.45
CA LEU A 273 1.08 4.42 7.98
C LEU A 273 -0.22 3.61 7.97
N ASP A 274 -0.52 2.84 6.91
CA ASP A 274 -1.75 2.03 6.85
C ASP A 274 -1.77 0.94 7.94
N SER A 275 -0.64 0.26 8.14
CA SER A 275 -0.48 -0.72 9.22
C SER A 275 -0.62 -0.06 10.60
N LEU A 276 0.04 1.08 10.81
CA LEU A 276 -0.04 1.85 12.05
C LEU A 276 -1.49 2.24 12.36
N LEU A 277 -2.19 2.87 11.41
CA LEU A 277 -3.57 3.30 11.60
C LEU A 277 -4.52 2.13 11.80
N SER A 278 -4.28 1.00 11.12
CA SER A 278 -5.08 -0.21 11.28
C SER A 278 -4.92 -0.81 12.68
N LEU A 279 -3.69 -0.90 13.21
CA LEU A 279 -3.44 -1.43 14.55
C LEU A 279 -3.93 -0.48 15.64
N VAL A 280 -3.74 0.82 15.49
CA VAL A 280 -4.30 1.80 16.44
C VAL A 280 -5.83 1.80 16.39
N ALA A 281 -6.42 1.42 15.25
CA ALA A 281 -7.87 1.24 15.13
C ALA A 281 -8.43 0.09 15.97
N THR A 282 -7.64 -0.95 16.26
CA THR A 282 -8.05 -2.08 17.11
C THR A 282 -7.94 -1.79 18.62
N GLY A 283 -7.41 -0.61 18.98
CA GLY A 283 -7.19 -0.19 20.37
C GLY A 283 -5.77 -0.40 20.87
N GLU A 284 -4.83 -0.84 20.02
CA GLU A 284 -3.41 -0.83 20.36
C GLU A 284 -2.92 0.61 20.48
N GLN A 285 -2.40 0.98 21.65
CA GLN A 285 -1.98 2.36 21.90
C GLN A 285 -0.64 2.68 21.25
N PHE A 286 0.28 1.71 21.20
CA PHE A 286 1.61 1.89 20.62
C PHE A 286 2.12 0.61 19.93
N PRO A 287 1.49 0.21 18.80
CA PRO A 287 1.79 -1.05 18.13
C PRO A 287 3.22 -1.12 17.60
N GLN A 288 3.75 -2.32 17.46
CA GLN A 288 4.99 -2.53 16.70
C GLN A 288 4.66 -2.57 15.20
N VAL A 289 5.32 -1.77 14.36
CA VAL A 289 4.97 -1.59 12.94
C VAL A 289 6.21 -1.74 12.05
N LEU A 290 6.15 -2.65 11.07
CA LEU A 290 7.21 -2.90 10.08
C LEU A 290 8.63 -3.07 10.68
N GLY A 291 8.73 -3.74 11.83
CA GLY A 291 10.02 -3.97 12.49
C GLY A 291 10.53 -2.77 13.29
N SER A 292 9.71 -1.75 13.52
CA SER A 292 10.01 -0.71 14.51
C SER A 292 10.27 -1.36 15.87
N ALA A 293 11.18 -0.80 16.66
CA ALA A 293 11.48 -1.31 17.98
C ALA A 293 11.76 -0.16 18.94
N VAL A 294 11.41 -0.37 20.21
CA VAL A 294 11.84 0.54 21.28
C VAL A 294 13.34 0.33 21.47
N VAL A 295 14.12 1.33 21.08
CA VAL A 295 15.55 1.39 21.33
C VAL A 295 15.77 2.25 22.56
N ARG A 296 16.63 1.81 23.48
CA ARG A 296 16.87 2.49 24.77
C ARG A 296 18.29 2.98 24.96
N SER A 297 19.21 2.56 24.10
CA SER A 297 20.63 2.87 24.25
C SER A 297 21.30 3.10 22.90
N ARG A 298 22.44 3.80 22.95
CA ARG A 298 23.32 3.97 21.81
C ARG A 298 23.82 2.62 21.30
N GLU A 299 24.17 1.69 22.19
CA GLU A 299 24.66 0.37 21.80
C GLU A 299 23.60 -0.44 21.02
N GLU A 300 22.32 -0.36 21.42
CA GLU A 300 21.22 -0.97 20.68
C GLU A 300 21.05 -0.33 19.29
N LEU A 301 21.17 1.00 19.20
CA LEU A 301 21.12 1.73 17.94
C LEU A 301 22.28 1.34 17.01
N GLU A 302 23.51 1.32 17.52
CA GLU A 302 24.70 0.88 16.78
C GLU A 302 24.56 -0.57 16.31
N SER A 303 24.01 -1.46 17.15
CA SER A 303 23.69 -2.83 16.74
C SER A 303 22.70 -2.90 15.59
N LEU A 304 21.67 -2.03 15.57
CA LEU A 304 20.71 -1.97 14.46
C LEU A 304 21.38 -1.48 13.17
N ILE A 305 22.22 -0.44 13.27
CA ILE A 305 23.02 0.08 12.16
C ILE A 305 23.91 -1.02 11.58
N CYS A 306 24.67 -1.73 12.43
CA CYS A 306 25.55 -2.81 11.99
C CYS A 306 24.81 -4.01 11.38
N SER A 307 23.56 -4.26 11.80
CA SER A 307 22.72 -5.34 11.25
C SER A 307 22.01 -4.97 9.95
N SER A 308 22.15 -3.74 9.48
CA SER A 308 21.55 -3.27 8.24
C SER A 308 22.29 -3.82 7.02
N PRO A 309 21.58 -4.45 6.06
CA PRO A 309 22.22 -5.06 4.90
C PRO A 309 22.93 -4.00 4.07
N SER A 310 24.16 -4.32 3.69
CA SER A 310 24.96 -3.46 2.82
C SER A 310 24.33 -3.35 1.44
N PRO A 311 24.36 -2.16 0.82
CA PRO A 311 23.90 -1.99 -0.55
C PRO A 311 24.75 -2.82 -1.51
N HIS A 312 24.12 -3.43 -2.51
CA HIS A 312 24.83 -4.11 -3.58
C HIS A 312 24.97 -3.16 -4.78
N ARG A 313 26.17 -2.63 -4.98
CA ARG A 313 26.51 -1.87 -6.19
C ARG A 313 26.98 -2.82 -7.31
N ARG A 314 26.46 -2.64 -8.51
CA ARG A 314 26.85 -3.35 -9.73
C ARG A 314 27.17 -2.32 -10.81
N GLU A 315 28.39 -2.34 -11.33
CA GLU A 315 28.74 -1.55 -12.52
C GLU A 315 28.23 -2.31 -13.76
N LEU A 316 27.30 -1.70 -14.49
CA LEU A 316 26.72 -2.27 -15.70
C LEU A 316 27.52 -1.88 -16.94
N PHE A 317 28.20 -0.72 -16.90
CA PHE A 317 28.99 -0.22 -18.00
C PHE A 317 30.11 0.72 -17.52
N ARG A 318 31.27 0.63 -18.17
CA ARG A 318 32.36 1.59 -18.08
C ARG A 318 33.09 1.63 -19.43
N GLY A 319 33.17 2.79 -20.06
CA GLY A 319 33.72 2.93 -21.42
C GLY A 319 33.32 4.23 -22.09
N LYS A 320 33.18 4.24 -23.42
CA LYS A 320 32.53 5.32 -24.17
C LYS A 320 31.48 4.71 -25.07
N ALA A 321 30.21 5.05 -24.87
CA ALA A 321 29.10 4.59 -25.70
C ALA A 321 28.19 5.76 -26.09
N ALA A 322 27.96 5.97 -27.38
CA ALA A 322 27.02 6.99 -27.84
C ALA A 322 25.59 6.56 -27.51
N LEU A 323 24.78 7.45 -26.90
CA LEU A 323 23.39 7.18 -26.54
C LEU A 323 22.39 7.40 -27.70
N ARG A 324 22.89 7.53 -28.94
CA ARG A 324 22.08 7.78 -30.13
C ARG A 324 21.31 6.51 -30.52
N GLY A 325 19.98 6.54 -30.37
CA GLY A 325 19.10 5.41 -30.70
C GLY A 325 18.83 4.41 -29.56
N GLY A 326 19.32 4.69 -28.35
CA GLY A 326 19.10 3.85 -27.16
C GLY A 326 20.15 2.74 -27.00
N SER A 327 20.77 2.68 -25.82
CA SER A 327 21.64 1.58 -25.38
C SER A 327 20.91 0.72 -24.36
N ILE A 328 21.00 -0.61 -24.46
CA ILE A 328 20.34 -1.56 -23.54
C ILE A 328 21.40 -2.28 -22.71
N PHE A 329 21.22 -2.29 -21.39
CA PHE A 329 22.10 -2.91 -20.42
C PHE A 329 21.35 -4.03 -19.67
N PRO A 330 21.67 -5.31 -19.90
CA PRO A 330 21.00 -6.43 -19.25
C PRO A 330 21.41 -6.59 -17.78
N LEU A 331 20.47 -7.06 -16.96
CA LEU A 331 20.62 -7.35 -15.54
C LEU A 331 20.46 -8.85 -15.31
N VAL A 332 21.58 -9.59 -15.18
CA VAL A 332 21.61 -11.07 -15.12
C VAL A 332 20.67 -11.66 -14.06
N ASP A 333 20.57 -11.05 -12.88
CA ASP A 333 19.69 -11.52 -11.79
C ASP A 333 18.35 -10.77 -11.71
N GLY A 334 18.22 -9.70 -12.49
CA GLY A 334 17.19 -8.67 -12.39
C GLY A 334 17.15 -7.95 -11.03
N LEU A 335 16.42 -6.84 -10.98
CA LEU A 335 16.33 -5.98 -9.78
C LEU A 335 14.87 -5.78 -9.38
N ARG A 336 14.58 -5.95 -8.08
CA ARG A 336 13.22 -5.89 -7.51
C ARG A 336 13.03 -4.79 -6.47
N GLU A 337 14.08 -4.01 -6.23
CA GLU A 337 14.21 -3.12 -5.09
C GLU A 337 14.39 -1.69 -5.56
N THR A 338 14.42 -0.72 -4.64
CA THR A 338 14.83 0.64 -4.98
C THR A 338 16.24 0.59 -5.57
N ILE A 339 16.44 1.29 -6.68
CA ILE A 339 17.74 1.35 -7.34
C ILE A 339 18.23 2.78 -7.42
N ASP A 340 19.51 2.96 -7.17
CA ASP A 340 20.21 4.19 -7.50
C ASP A 340 20.98 3.98 -8.79
N ILE A 341 20.67 4.80 -9.80
CA ILE A 341 21.27 4.72 -11.13
C ILE A 341 22.28 5.85 -11.24
N THR A 342 23.55 5.49 -11.35
CA THR A 342 24.63 6.44 -11.57
C THR A 342 24.96 6.50 -13.05
N ILE A 343 24.81 7.68 -13.66
CA ILE A 343 25.11 7.95 -15.08
C ILE A 343 26.18 9.02 -15.14
N ALA A 344 27.22 8.81 -15.94
CA ALA A 344 28.22 9.83 -16.25
C ALA A 344 28.33 10.02 -17.77
N THR A 345 28.49 11.26 -18.23
CA THR A 345 28.61 11.62 -19.67
C THR A 345 29.85 12.45 -19.96
N ASP A 346 30.23 12.64 -21.23
CA ASP A 346 31.34 13.50 -21.64
C ASP A 346 30.94 14.93 -22.08
N ASP A 347 29.65 15.26 -21.98
CA ASP A 347 29.08 16.58 -22.28
C ASP A 347 28.78 17.37 -21.00
N ASP A 348 29.24 18.62 -20.94
CA ASP A 348 29.17 19.55 -19.81
C ASP A 348 27.91 20.45 -19.78
N ASP A 349 26.97 20.29 -20.72
CA ASP A 349 25.69 20.99 -20.62
C ASP A 349 24.82 20.45 -19.46
N ALA A 350 24.54 21.32 -18.49
CA ALA A 350 23.79 21.03 -17.27
C ALA A 350 22.28 20.84 -17.47
N ASN A 351 21.76 21.10 -18.68
CA ASN A 351 20.33 20.93 -19.01
C ASN A 351 20.01 19.61 -19.71
N ASN A 352 21.02 18.79 -20.01
CA ASN A 352 20.80 17.52 -20.68
C ASN A 352 20.05 16.54 -19.77
N THR A 353 19.18 15.72 -20.36
CA THR A 353 18.47 14.65 -19.65
C THR A 353 18.59 13.34 -20.41
N ALA A 354 18.72 12.23 -19.69
CA ALA A 354 18.61 10.88 -20.22
C ALA A 354 17.21 10.35 -19.95
N ARG A 355 16.63 9.68 -20.95
CA ARG A 355 15.49 8.79 -20.72
C ARG A 355 16.05 7.43 -20.31
N VAL A 356 15.59 6.96 -19.15
CA VAL A 356 15.92 5.64 -18.62
C VAL A 356 14.69 4.75 -18.74
N GLU A 357 14.84 3.60 -19.36
CA GLU A 357 13.77 2.62 -19.56
C GLU A 357 14.04 1.40 -18.67
N PHE A 358 13.13 1.15 -17.73
CA PHE A 358 13.10 -0.03 -16.89
C PHE A 358 12.27 -1.09 -17.58
N ARG A 359 12.95 -2.02 -18.26
CA ARG A 359 12.29 -3.08 -19.02
C ARG A 359 12.14 -4.32 -18.16
N SER A 360 10.93 -4.85 -18.13
CA SER A 360 10.53 -6.06 -17.39
C SER A 360 10.30 -7.22 -18.36
N VAL A 361 10.34 -8.46 -17.86
CA VAL A 361 10.04 -9.70 -18.62
C VAL A 361 8.62 -9.72 -19.18
N ARG A 362 7.71 -9.01 -18.52
CA ARG A 362 6.28 -9.00 -18.87
C ARG A 362 5.83 -7.55 -19.06
N PRO A 363 4.97 -7.26 -20.06
CA PRO A 363 4.25 -6.00 -20.14
C PRO A 363 3.52 -5.79 -18.81
N HIS A 364 3.75 -4.64 -18.18
CA HIS A 364 2.97 -4.25 -17.01
C HIS A 364 1.62 -3.71 -17.51
N PRO A 365 0.49 -3.95 -16.81
CA PRO A 365 -0.80 -3.41 -17.23
C PRO A 365 -0.72 -1.90 -17.49
N ALA A 366 -1.16 -1.51 -18.68
CA ALA A 366 -1.07 -0.15 -19.16
C ALA A 366 -1.88 0.79 -18.23
N GLY A 367 -1.23 1.82 -17.69
CA GLY A 367 -1.91 2.93 -17.03
C GLY A 367 -1.78 3.03 -15.50
N VAL A 368 -1.04 2.14 -14.83
CA VAL A 368 -0.69 2.34 -13.41
C VAL A 368 0.50 3.29 -13.33
N GLU A 369 0.24 4.56 -13.03
CA GLU A 369 1.29 5.54 -12.74
C GLU A 369 1.93 5.24 -11.38
N HIS A 370 3.25 5.09 -11.36
CA HIS A 370 4.03 5.06 -10.14
C HIS A 370 4.83 6.36 -10.03
N TYR A 371 5.02 6.83 -8.80
CA TYR A 371 5.68 8.12 -8.56
C TYR A 371 7.06 8.19 -9.23
N GLY A 372 7.23 9.12 -10.18
CA GLY A 372 8.48 9.31 -10.94
C GLY A 372 8.70 8.31 -12.09
N LEU A 373 7.71 7.49 -12.42
CA LEU A 373 7.75 6.48 -13.46
C LEU A 373 6.54 6.60 -14.40
N THR A 374 6.81 6.77 -15.69
CA THR A 374 5.78 6.79 -16.73
C THR A 374 5.68 5.40 -17.36
N PRO A 375 4.52 4.73 -17.36
CA PRO A 375 4.37 3.42 -17.99
C PRO A 375 4.58 3.50 -19.51
N PHE A 376 5.18 2.47 -20.09
CA PHE A 376 5.24 2.23 -21.54
C PHE A 376 5.11 0.72 -21.84
N GLU A 377 5.02 0.36 -23.11
CA GLU A 377 4.67 -0.99 -23.60
C GLU A 377 5.44 -2.15 -22.93
N LEU A 378 6.70 -1.93 -22.53
CA LEU A 378 7.58 -2.98 -21.97
C LEU A 378 8.08 -2.68 -20.54
N GLY A 379 7.50 -1.70 -19.85
CA GLY A 379 7.86 -1.36 -18.47
C GLY A 379 7.62 0.10 -18.11
N TYR A 380 8.60 0.76 -17.49
CA TYR A 380 8.49 2.17 -17.09
C TYR A 380 9.65 3.02 -17.59
N THR A 381 9.40 4.30 -17.80
CA THR A 381 10.45 5.27 -18.11
C THR A 381 10.56 6.32 -17.02
N ALA A 382 11.80 6.68 -16.67
CA ALA A 382 12.11 7.88 -15.90
C ALA A 382 12.97 8.81 -16.74
N THR A 383 12.84 10.11 -16.49
CA THR A 383 13.79 11.09 -16.99
C THR A 383 14.80 11.39 -15.89
N VAL A 384 16.07 11.15 -16.18
CA VAL A 384 17.19 11.41 -15.28
C VAL A 384 17.96 12.62 -15.77
N PRO A 385 18.11 13.68 -14.94
CA PRO A 385 18.96 14.80 -15.31
C PRO A 385 20.42 14.37 -15.39
N LEU A 386 21.11 14.82 -16.44
CA LEU A 386 22.54 14.67 -16.64
C LEU A 386 23.20 16.01 -16.32
N SER A 387 24.41 15.99 -15.77
CA SER A 387 25.21 17.23 -15.68
C SER A 387 26.69 16.92 -15.76
N GLY A 388 27.30 17.16 -16.91
CA GLY A 388 28.75 17.14 -17.05
C GLY A 388 29.45 15.82 -16.81
N SER A 389 30.77 15.94 -16.79
CA SER A 389 31.72 14.85 -16.55
C SER A 389 31.63 14.18 -15.16
N ALA A 390 30.82 14.71 -14.24
CA ALA A 390 30.62 14.14 -12.90
C ALA A 390 29.44 13.14 -12.86
N PRO A 391 29.60 11.95 -12.23
CA PRO A 391 28.51 10.97 -12.15
C PRO A 391 27.30 11.50 -11.37
N ARG A 392 26.11 11.50 -12.00
CA ARG A 392 24.82 11.82 -11.36
C ARG A 392 24.14 10.54 -10.93
N THR A 393 23.64 10.52 -9.70
CA THR A 393 22.84 9.41 -9.18
C THR A 393 21.39 9.82 -9.09
N SER A 394 20.51 9.09 -9.78
CA SER A 394 19.06 9.23 -9.65
C SER A 394 18.47 8.00 -9.02
N LYS A 395 17.68 8.22 -7.98
CA LYS A 395 16.95 7.19 -7.28
C LYS A 395 15.68 6.86 -8.04
N VAL A 396 15.47 5.60 -8.32
CA VAL A 396 14.29 5.09 -8.99
C VAL A 396 13.64 4.05 -8.10
N TYR A 397 12.39 4.32 -7.74
CA TYR A 397 11.60 3.44 -6.90
C TYR A 397 10.93 2.39 -7.77
N ILE A 398 11.38 1.16 -7.64
CA ILE A 398 10.79 0.05 -8.36
C ILE A 398 9.55 -0.42 -7.59
N PRO A 399 8.37 -0.46 -8.22
CA PRO A 399 7.16 -0.95 -7.57
C PRO A 399 7.38 -2.36 -7.02
N ALA A 400 6.77 -2.65 -5.87
CA ALA A 400 6.79 -4.01 -5.32
C ALA A 400 6.19 -4.99 -6.35
N GLY A 401 6.85 -6.12 -6.58
CA GLY A 401 6.44 -7.11 -7.59
C GLY A 401 7.08 -6.91 -8.98
N MET A 402 7.64 -5.74 -9.29
CA MET A 402 8.37 -5.52 -10.54
C MET A 402 9.78 -6.10 -10.48
N LYS A 403 10.18 -6.84 -11.52
CA LYS A 403 11.57 -7.30 -11.73
C LYS A 403 12.12 -6.66 -13.00
N ILE A 404 13.00 -5.66 -12.86
CA ILE A 404 13.71 -5.08 -14.00
C ILE A 404 14.75 -6.10 -14.49
N GLN A 405 14.74 -6.38 -15.78
CA GLN A 405 15.77 -7.21 -16.43
C GLN A 405 16.69 -6.44 -17.35
N GLU A 406 16.27 -5.28 -17.85
CA GLU A 406 17.13 -4.44 -18.69
C GLU A 406 16.92 -2.98 -18.35
N ILE A 407 18.01 -2.21 -18.46
CA ILE A 407 17.98 -0.76 -18.41
C ILE A 407 18.29 -0.24 -19.81
N GLY A 408 17.31 0.44 -20.42
CA GLY A 408 17.52 1.23 -21.62
C GLY A 408 17.97 2.65 -21.25
N LEU A 409 18.94 3.20 -21.97
CA LEU A 409 19.35 4.61 -21.85
C LEU A 409 19.36 5.26 -23.23
N SER A 410 18.68 6.39 -23.36
CA SER A 410 18.73 7.25 -24.55
C SER A 410 18.81 8.72 -24.15
N GLY A 411 19.31 9.57 -25.05
CA GLY A 411 19.14 11.01 -24.91
C GLY A 411 17.64 11.35 -24.95
N ALA A 412 17.19 12.28 -24.10
CA ALA A 412 15.79 12.70 -24.12
C ALA A 412 15.38 13.36 -25.44
N GLU A 413 16.31 14.08 -26.07
CA GLU A 413 16.16 14.60 -27.43
C GLU A 413 16.82 13.66 -28.45
N PRO A 414 16.16 13.33 -29.58
CA PRO A 414 16.65 12.39 -30.59
C PRO A 414 18.02 12.73 -31.19
N ASP A 415 18.39 14.01 -31.18
CA ASP A 415 19.62 14.56 -31.77
C ASP A 415 20.74 14.85 -30.75
N ALA A 416 20.51 14.57 -29.46
CA ALA A 416 21.51 14.82 -28.41
C ALA A 416 22.75 13.92 -28.59
N GLN A 417 23.94 14.52 -28.75
CA GLN A 417 25.21 13.81 -28.86
C GLN A 417 25.81 13.50 -27.48
N LEU A 418 25.15 12.63 -26.73
CA LEU A 418 25.60 12.22 -25.40
C LEU A 418 26.44 10.94 -25.47
N THR A 419 27.66 10.94 -24.92
CA THR A 419 28.44 9.71 -24.72
C THR A 419 28.39 9.29 -23.26
N LEU A 420 27.84 8.11 -22.98
CA LEU A 420 27.88 7.45 -21.69
C LEU A 420 29.32 7.02 -21.36
N THR A 421 29.80 7.37 -20.16
CA THR A 421 31.11 6.96 -19.65
C THR A 421 31.04 5.85 -18.60
N SER A 422 30.00 5.86 -17.77
CA SER A 422 29.70 4.76 -16.84
C SER A 422 28.21 4.66 -16.51
N LEU A 423 27.76 3.44 -16.23
CA LEU A 423 26.46 3.12 -15.67
C LEU A 423 26.65 2.18 -14.50
N ALA A 424 26.17 2.55 -13.32
CA ALA A 424 26.10 1.66 -12.18
C ALA A 424 24.69 1.64 -11.60
N VAL A 425 24.31 0.50 -11.07
CA VAL A 425 23.09 0.35 -10.29
C VAL A 425 23.44 -0.12 -8.89
N THR A 426 22.90 0.57 -7.91
CA THR A 426 22.96 0.14 -6.51
C THR A 426 21.58 -0.36 -6.11
N SER A 427 21.47 -1.64 -5.78
CA SER A 427 20.26 -2.24 -5.23
C SER A 427 20.37 -2.40 -3.72
N TYR A 428 19.25 -2.24 -3.04
CA TYR A 428 19.19 -2.21 -1.60
C TYR A 428 18.37 -3.40 -1.12
N PRO A 429 19.02 -4.47 -0.59
CA PRO A 429 18.32 -5.64 -0.10
C PRO A 429 17.21 -5.21 0.86
N LEU A 430 15.96 -5.54 0.57
CA LEU A 430 14.90 -5.40 1.55
C LEU A 430 15.35 -6.23 2.77
N GLN A 431 15.53 -5.59 3.92
CA GLN A 431 15.64 -6.36 5.16
C GLN A 431 14.38 -7.22 5.23
N PRO A 432 14.49 -8.54 5.43
CA PRO A 432 13.35 -9.27 5.93
C PRO A 432 12.89 -8.51 7.16
N SER A 433 11.62 -8.08 7.19
CA SER A 433 11.04 -7.54 8.41
C SER A 433 11.37 -8.54 9.51
N ARG A 434 12.03 -8.11 10.60
CA ARG A 434 12.22 -8.90 11.82
C ARG A 434 10.90 -9.20 12.53
N LEU A 435 9.91 -9.67 11.80
CA LEU A 435 9.12 -10.82 12.22
C LEU A 435 9.98 -12.07 11.98
N GLU A 436 11.14 -12.13 12.65
CA GLU A 436 11.61 -13.45 13.05
C GLU A 436 10.65 -13.87 14.17
N PRO A 437 9.91 -14.98 14.02
CA PRO A 437 9.45 -15.68 15.21
C PRO A 437 10.70 -15.96 16.06
N PRO A 438 10.60 -15.89 17.40
CA PRO A 438 11.75 -16.12 18.28
C PRO A 438 12.50 -17.35 17.80
N ASN A 439 13.81 -17.17 17.52
CA ASN A 439 14.76 -18.21 17.15
C ASN A 439 14.27 -19.60 17.55
N ARG A 440 13.74 -20.38 16.60
CA ARG A 440 13.66 -21.83 16.82
C ARG A 440 15.11 -22.27 16.85
N PRO A 441 15.61 -22.85 17.96
CA PRO A 441 16.84 -23.59 17.86
C PRO A 441 16.61 -24.63 16.76
N VAL A 442 17.56 -24.75 15.83
CA VAL A 442 17.73 -25.96 15.04
C VAL A 442 18.16 -27.04 16.03
N GLY A 443 17.17 -27.49 16.80
CA GLY A 443 17.21 -28.57 17.75
C GLY A 443 16.39 -29.69 17.14
N ASP A 444 17.11 -30.69 16.68
CA ASP A 444 16.65 -32.05 16.48
C ASP A 444 15.97 -32.54 17.76
N ASP A 445 14.66 -32.27 17.91
CA ASP A 445 13.68 -32.96 18.77
C ASP A 445 12.38 -32.13 18.87
N SER A 446 11.46 -32.33 17.92
CA SER A 446 10.03 -32.07 18.18
C SER A 446 9.28 -33.40 18.01
N PRO A 447 8.50 -33.84 19.02
CA PRO A 447 7.87 -35.15 18.98
C PRO A 447 6.89 -35.21 17.81
N THR A 448 6.99 -36.28 17.02
CA THR A 448 6.05 -36.61 15.95
C THR A 448 4.62 -36.62 16.51
N ARG A 449 3.85 -35.56 16.24
CA ARG A 449 2.45 -35.44 16.65
C ARG A 449 1.65 -36.41 15.78
N ARG A 450 1.25 -37.56 16.32
CA ARG A 450 0.28 -38.44 15.67
C ARG A 450 -1.06 -37.71 15.60
N LEU A 451 -1.50 -37.38 14.39
CA LEU A 451 -2.84 -36.86 14.15
C LEU A 451 -3.86 -37.95 14.49
N GLY A 452 -4.95 -37.57 15.17
CA GLY A 452 -6.07 -38.48 15.45
C GLY A 452 -6.92 -38.77 14.20
N ASP A 453 -7.83 -39.74 14.31
CA ASP A 453 -8.77 -40.05 13.22
C ASP A 453 -9.75 -38.90 12.95
N VAL A 454 -10.08 -38.12 13.99
CA VAL A 454 -10.87 -36.89 13.91
C VAL A 454 -9.91 -35.71 14.05
N LEU A 455 -9.83 -34.89 13.00
CA LEU A 455 -9.05 -33.65 13.00
C LEU A 455 -9.89 -32.50 13.56
N THR A 456 -9.24 -31.62 14.33
CA THR A 456 -9.75 -30.28 14.65
C THR A 456 -9.18 -29.27 13.67
N VAL A 457 -10.04 -28.66 12.86
CA VAL A 457 -9.66 -27.79 11.75
C VAL A 457 -10.15 -26.37 11.99
N ASP A 458 -9.24 -25.40 11.99
CA ASP A 458 -9.61 -23.99 11.89
C ASP A 458 -9.49 -23.54 10.44
N ILE A 459 -10.49 -22.82 9.95
CA ILE A 459 -10.51 -22.23 8.62
C ILE A 459 -10.47 -20.73 8.79
N GLU A 460 -9.33 -20.14 8.46
CA GLU A 460 -9.10 -18.71 8.63
C GLU A 460 -9.45 -17.98 7.33
N THR A 461 -10.17 -16.86 7.46
CA THR A 461 -10.68 -16.07 6.33
C THR A 461 -10.28 -14.60 6.45
N SER A 462 -10.08 -13.93 5.31
CA SER A 462 -9.77 -12.48 5.26
C SER A 462 -10.97 -11.60 5.68
N ALA A 463 -12.17 -12.18 5.83
CA ALA A 463 -13.35 -11.46 6.28
C ALA A 463 -13.22 -10.98 7.73
N THR A 464 -13.55 -9.71 8.00
CA THR A 464 -13.57 -9.15 9.36
C THR A 464 -14.79 -9.59 10.14
N ARG A 465 -14.63 -9.71 11.46
CA ARG A 465 -15.76 -9.88 12.37
C ARG A 465 -16.59 -8.60 12.43
N GLY A 466 -17.91 -8.72 12.27
CA GLY A 466 -18.82 -7.60 12.48
C GLY A 466 -20.01 -7.57 11.53
N PRO A 467 -20.76 -6.46 11.48
CA PRO A 467 -22.01 -6.37 10.71
C PRO A 467 -21.83 -6.57 9.20
N ASN A 468 -20.60 -6.41 8.69
CA ASN A 468 -20.28 -6.51 7.26
C ASN A 468 -19.71 -7.88 6.85
N GLU A 469 -19.56 -8.85 7.76
CA GLU A 469 -18.96 -10.15 7.43
C GLU A 469 -19.72 -10.90 6.31
N LEU A 470 -21.05 -10.72 6.26
CA LEU A 470 -21.91 -11.31 5.25
C LEU A 470 -21.68 -10.76 3.83
N LEU A 471 -21.00 -9.62 3.70
CA LEU A 471 -20.64 -8.98 2.43
C LEU A 471 -19.38 -9.60 1.79
N TRP A 472 -18.65 -10.43 2.52
CA TRP A 472 -17.41 -11.06 2.04
C TRP A 472 -17.70 -12.43 1.43
N GLY A 473 -17.27 -12.64 0.19
CA GLY A 473 -17.31 -13.97 -0.45
C GLY A 473 -16.51 -15.00 0.34
N ASP A 474 -15.33 -14.61 0.83
CA ASP A 474 -14.41 -15.46 1.60
C ASP A 474 -15.04 -16.00 2.90
N TYR A 475 -16.00 -15.28 3.49
CA TYR A 475 -16.73 -15.76 4.66
C TYR A 475 -17.66 -16.93 4.31
N HIS A 476 -18.47 -16.78 3.26
CA HIS A 476 -19.34 -17.87 2.79
C HIS A 476 -18.52 -19.06 2.27
N TYR A 477 -17.37 -18.79 1.66
CA TYR A 477 -16.40 -19.81 1.24
C TYR A 477 -15.88 -20.62 2.43
N ALA A 478 -15.47 -19.94 3.51
CA ALA A 478 -15.02 -20.59 4.74
C ALA A 478 -16.10 -21.43 5.40
N ILE A 479 -17.35 -20.93 5.45
CA ILE A 479 -18.49 -21.66 6.01
C ILE A 479 -18.79 -22.95 5.23
N ALA A 480 -18.77 -22.88 3.89
CA ALA A 480 -18.98 -24.05 3.04
C ALA A 480 -17.85 -25.09 3.18
N LEU A 481 -16.60 -24.63 3.30
CA LEU A 481 -15.46 -25.51 3.58
C LEU A 481 -15.58 -26.16 4.97
N ALA A 482 -15.97 -25.40 6.00
CA ALA A 482 -16.18 -25.92 7.35
C ALA A 482 -17.27 -27.01 7.37
N HIS A 483 -18.37 -26.77 6.65
CA HIS A 483 -19.43 -27.75 6.48
C HIS A 483 -18.92 -29.05 5.82
N ALA A 484 -18.06 -28.95 4.80
CA ALA A 484 -17.47 -30.11 4.14
C ALA A 484 -16.58 -30.95 5.07
N PHE A 485 -15.73 -30.32 5.89
CA PHE A 485 -14.95 -31.04 6.91
C PHE A 485 -15.84 -31.74 7.94
N ARG A 486 -16.91 -31.06 8.40
CA ARG A 486 -17.89 -31.64 9.34
C ARG A 486 -18.64 -32.83 8.74
N GLN A 487 -18.98 -32.78 7.46
CA GLN A 487 -19.61 -33.89 6.75
C GLN A 487 -18.72 -35.13 6.69
N MET A 488 -17.39 -34.95 6.71
CA MET A 488 -16.41 -36.04 6.77
C MET A 488 -16.17 -36.57 8.20
N GLY A 489 -16.83 -35.99 9.21
CA GLY A 489 -16.68 -36.39 10.62
C GLY A 489 -15.57 -35.64 11.37
N HIS A 490 -15.02 -34.55 10.82
CA HIS A 490 -14.03 -33.70 11.48
C HIS A 490 -14.70 -32.54 12.24
N THR A 491 -14.02 -31.97 13.23
CA THR A 491 -14.45 -30.70 13.83
C THR A 491 -13.86 -29.57 12.99
N ALA A 492 -14.68 -28.58 12.65
CA ALA A 492 -14.22 -27.43 11.88
C ALA A 492 -14.82 -26.13 12.40
N THR A 493 -14.02 -25.08 12.50
CA THR A 493 -14.43 -23.75 12.96
C THR A 493 -13.98 -22.70 11.95
N VAL A 494 -14.82 -21.70 11.68
CA VAL A 494 -14.42 -20.54 10.88
C VAL A 494 -13.87 -19.48 11.83
N VAL A 495 -12.66 -19.01 11.55
CA VAL A 495 -11.98 -17.96 12.31
C VAL A 495 -11.88 -16.73 11.42
N ARG A 496 -12.54 -15.64 11.81
CA ARG A 496 -12.52 -14.37 11.06
C ARG A 496 -11.26 -13.58 11.36
N ARG A 497 -10.91 -12.66 10.49
CA ARG A 497 -9.84 -11.69 10.72
C ARG A 497 -10.14 -10.94 12.02
N GLU A 498 -9.12 -10.83 12.88
CA GLU A 498 -9.16 -10.24 14.23
C GLU A 498 -9.81 -11.12 15.33
N GLU A 499 -10.29 -12.32 15.02
CA GLU A 499 -10.74 -13.24 16.07
C GLU A 499 -9.57 -13.92 16.79
N PRO A 500 -9.67 -14.13 18.13
CA PRO A 500 -8.67 -14.90 18.84
C PRO A 500 -8.56 -16.31 18.25
N GLN A 501 -7.34 -16.71 17.90
CA GLN A 501 -7.08 -18.05 17.40
C GLN A 501 -7.36 -19.11 18.48
N THR A 502 -7.91 -20.26 18.09
CA THR A 502 -8.05 -21.40 19.00
C THR A 502 -6.68 -22.02 19.28
N ARG A 503 -6.48 -22.59 20.47
CA ARG A 503 -5.17 -23.17 20.85
C ARG A 503 -5.07 -24.67 20.54
N ASP A 504 -6.14 -25.30 20.11
CA ASP A 504 -6.30 -26.76 20.08
C ASP A 504 -6.49 -27.36 18.67
N ALA A 505 -6.65 -26.56 17.61
CA ALA A 505 -6.74 -27.13 16.26
C ALA A 505 -5.46 -27.89 15.85
N ASP A 506 -5.67 -29.03 15.19
CA ASP A 506 -4.64 -29.88 14.61
C ASP A 506 -4.16 -29.32 13.26
N VAL A 507 -5.08 -28.71 12.50
CA VAL A 507 -4.85 -28.15 11.17
C VAL A 507 -5.43 -26.74 11.10
N VAL A 508 -4.70 -25.82 10.51
CA VAL A 508 -5.19 -24.49 10.14
C VAL A 508 -5.21 -24.41 8.62
N VAL A 509 -6.37 -24.11 8.03
CA VAL A 509 -6.53 -23.85 6.60
C VAL A 509 -6.78 -22.36 6.40
N GLN A 510 -5.75 -21.66 5.96
CA GLN A 510 -5.83 -20.25 5.62
C GLN A 510 -6.37 -20.09 4.20
N LEU A 511 -7.56 -19.51 4.07
CA LEU A 511 -8.06 -19.02 2.78
C LEU A 511 -7.38 -17.69 2.48
N ARG A 512 -6.27 -17.75 1.75
CA ARG A 512 -5.48 -16.57 1.41
C ARG A 512 -6.17 -15.78 0.29
N GLY A 513 -6.94 -14.79 0.74
CA GLY A 513 -7.62 -13.76 -0.06
C GLY A 513 -6.75 -12.50 -0.20
N THR A 514 -7.23 -11.35 0.25
CA THR A 514 -6.50 -10.06 0.21
C THR A 514 -5.52 -9.86 1.36
N THR A 515 -5.63 -10.60 2.46
CA THR A 515 -4.78 -10.39 3.65
C THR A 515 -3.97 -11.65 4.00
N PRO A 516 -2.65 -11.54 4.25
CA PRO A 516 -1.88 -12.62 4.83
C PRO A 516 -2.28 -12.79 6.30
N LEU A 517 -2.36 -14.04 6.76
CA LEU A 517 -2.61 -14.40 8.14
C LEU A 517 -1.40 -15.20 8.64
N PRO A 518 -0.96 -14.97 9.88
CA PRO A 518 0.24 -15.59 10.40
C PRO A 518 0.04 -17.09 10.58
N ALA A 519 1.09 -17.87 10.27
CA ALA A 519 1.12 -19.29 10.60
C ALA A 519 0.92 -19.49 12.11
N ARG A 520 0.18 -20.54 12.47
CA ARG A 520 -0.16 -20.83 13.86
C ARG A 520 0.76 -21.88 14.45
N ASP A 521 1.37 -21.53 15.58
CA ASP A 521 2.23 -22.44 16.33
C ASP A 521 1.45 -23.67 16.82
N GLY A 522 2.08 -24.84 16.67
CA GLY A 522 1.55 -26.11 17.16
C GLY A 522 0.50 -26.77 16.26
N ALA A 523 -0.01 -26.12 15.22
CA ALA A 523 -0.88 -26.72 14.21
C ALA A 523 -0.12 -26.98 12.90
N LEU A 524 -0.65 -27.86 12.05
CA LEU A 524 -0.20 -27.98 10.66
C LEU A 524 -0.83 -26.86 9.83
N ASN A 525 -0.01 -26.02 9.21
CA ASN A 525 -0.45 -24.83 8.49
C ASN A 525 -0.63 -25.12 7.00
N VAL A 526 -1.87 -24.98 6.53
CA VAL A 526 -2.24 -25.12 5.11
C VAL A 526 -2.62 -23.75 4.57
N VAL A 527 -1.91 -23.28 3.56
CA VAL A 527 -2.25 -22.04 2.86
C VAL A 527 -2.92 -22.38 1.54
N TRP A 528 -4.12 -21.85 1.31
CA TRP A 528 -4.82 -21.96 0.04
C TRP A 528 -5.01 -20.58 -0.56
N VAL A 529 -4.16 -20.23 -1.53
CA VAL A 529 -4.25 -18.99 -2.30
C VAL A 529 -5.47 -19.07 -3.21
N ILE A 530 -6.51 -18.30 -2.90
CA ILE A 530 -7.78 -18.31 -3.66
C ILE A 530 -7.94 -17.09 -4.57
N SER A 531 -7.23 -15.99 -4.30
CA SER A 531 -7.25 -14.75 -5.08
C SER A 531 -6.01 -13.90 -4.81
N HIS A 532 -5.88 -12.77 -5.50
CA HIS A 532 -4.82 -11.78 -5.32
C HIS A 532 -3.37 -12.34 -5.40
N PRO A 533 -3.04 -13.17 -6.41
CA PRO A 533 -1.76 -13.87 -6.50
C PRO A 533 -0.52 -12.96 -6.51
N GLU A 534 -0.64 -11.71 -6.94
CA GLU A 534 0.48 -10.76 -6.95
C GLU A 534 0.75 -10.14 -5.57
N GLU A 535 -0.23 -10.19 -4.67
CA GLU A 535 -0.10 -9.75 -3.28
C GLU A 535 0.44 -10.87 -2.37
N VAL A 536 0.64 -12.08 -2.91
CA VAL A 536 1.18 -13.19 -2.14
C VAL A 536 2.70 -13.07 -2.02
N GLY A 537 3.19 -13.09 -0.79
CA GLY A 537 4.62 -13.05 -0.47
C GLY A 537 5.25 -14.45 -0.49
N ARG A 538 6.56 -14.51 -0.78
CA ARG A 538 7.30 -15.78 -0.70
C ARG A 538 7.35 -16.32 0.73
N ASP A 539 7.60 -15.44 1.69
CA ASP A 539 7.83 -15.82 3.09
C ASP A 539 6.57 -16.35 3.76
N GLU A 540 5.37 -15.86 3.39
CA GLU A 540 4.12 -16.43 3.89
C GLU A 540 3.93 -17.88 3.42
N LEU A 541 4.28 -18.20 2.17
CA LEU A 541 4.18 -19.57 1.67
C LEU A 541 5.23 -20.50 2.29
N LEU A 542 6.44 -19.99 2.58
CA LEU A 542 7.48 -20.77 3.28
C LEU A 542 7.11 -21.09 4.73
N SER A 543 6.25 -20.28 5.35
CA SER A 543 5.77 -20.54 6.71
C SER A 543 4.70 -21.64 6.79
N ALA A 544 4.18 -22.08 5.64
CA ALA A 544 3.16 -23.11 5.53
C ALA A 544 3.79 -24.51 5.43
N ASP A 545 3.09 -25.50 5.96
CA ASP A 545 3.43 -26.91 5.77
C ASP A 545 2.94 -27.43 4.41
N LEU A 546 1.76 -26.97 3.96
CA LEU A 546 1.19 -27.30 2.66
C LEU A 546 0.68 -26.03 1.97
N VAL A 547 0.97 -25.92 0.67
CA VAL A 547 0.58 -24.75 -0.12
C VAL A 547 -0.26 -25.18 -1.33
N TYR A 548 -1.42 -24.55 -1.46
CA TYR A 548 -2.32 -24.71 -2.58
C TYR A 548 -2.56 -23.39 -3.31
N ALA A 549 -2.81 -23.48 -4.62
CA ALA A 549 -3.24 -22.34 -5.42
C ALA A 549 -4.49 -22.64 -6.24
N ALA A 550 -5.40 -21.67 -6.31
CA ALA A 550 -6.59 -21.73 -7.16
C ALA A 550 -6.31 -21.50 -8.66
N SER A 551 -5.09 -21.83 -9.10
CA SER A 551 -4.62 -21.80 -10.49
C SER A 551 -3.77 -23.03 -10.77
N ARG A 552 -3.84 -23.56 -11.99
CA ARG A 552 -2.97 -24.67 -12.44
C ARG A 552 -1.58 -24.20 -12.86
N GLN A 553 -1.40 -22.91 -13.11
CA GLN A 553 -0.22 -22.34 -13.76
C GLN A 553 0.60 -21.45 -12.83
N TRP A 554 0.03 -21.10 -11.66
CA TRP A 554 0.68 -20.18 -10.73
C TRP A 554 1.71 -20.90 -9.87
N ALA A 555 2.97 -20.75 -10.25
CA ALA A 555 4.15 -21.20 -9.53
C ALA A 555 5.22 -20.08 -9.55
N PRO A 556 5.03 -19.00 -8.78
CA PRO A 556 5.91 -17.82 -8.80
C PRO A 556 7.34 -18.10 -8.32
N TRP A 557 7.56 -19.19 -7.56
CA TRP A 557 8.85 -19.59 -7.01
C TRP A 557 9.10 -21.08 -7.27
N ALA A 558 10.26 -21.42 -7.82
CA ALA A 558 10.60 -22.79 -8.20
C ALA A 558 10.93 -23.70 -7.01
N ASP A 559 11.24 -23.09 -5.87
CA ASP A 559 11.66 -23.76 -4.63
C ASP A 559 10.50 -24.00 -3.65
N ILE A 560 9.29 -23.54 -3.97
CA ILE A 560 8.09 -23.77 -3.17
C ILE A 560 7.18 -24.73 -3.94
N ASP A 561 6.84 -25.85 -3.32
CA ASP A 561 5.88 -26.79 -3.89
C ASP A 561 4.46 -26.25 -3.71
N ILE A 562 3.85 -25.83 -4.82
CA ILE A 562 2.51 -25.26 -4.86
C ILE A 562 1.61 -26.23 -5.59
N THR A 563 0.70 -26.87 -4.85
CA THR A 563 -0.25 -27.83 -5.43
C THR A 563 -1.48 -27.12 -6.02
N PRO A 564 -1.85 -27.35 -7.28
CA PRO A 564 -3.07 -26.79 -7.83
C PRO A 564 -4.32 -27.33 -7.12
N LEU A 565 -5.11 -26.42 -6.56
CA LEU A 565 -6.40 -26.68 -5.94
C LEU A 565 -7.38 -25.58 -6.34
N LEU A 566 -8.03 -25.75 -7.49
CA LEU A 566 -8.95 -24.76 -8.05
C LEU A 566 -10.09 -24.43 -7.09
N GLN A 567 -10.67 -23.24 -7.24
CA GLN A 567 -11.90 -22.87 -6.55
C GLN A 567 -13.05 -23.87 -6.81
N CYS A 568 -14.12 -23.76 -6.03
CA CYS A 568 -15.15 -24.79 -5.93
C CYS A 568 -16.48 -24.22 -5.43
N THR A 569 -17.54 -25.00 -5.58
CA THR A 569 -18.91 -24.60 -5.21
C THR A 569 -19.47 -25.45 -4.07
N ASP A 570 -20.46 -24.91 -3.37
CA ASP A 570 -21.34 -25.68 -2.49
C ASP A 570 -22.45 -26.35 -3.33
N ALA A 571 -22.22 -27.60 -3.75
CA ALA A 571 -23.19 -28.34 -4.55
C ALA A 571 -24.52 -28.65 -3.83
N GLY A 572 -24.58 -28.52 -2.50
CA GLY A 572 -25.81 -28.61 -1.73
C GLY A 572 -26.68 -27.35 -1.87
N ARG A 573 -26.07 -26.21 -2.20
CA ARG A 573 -26.72 -24.91 -2.37
C ARG A 573 -26.89 -24.52 -3.83
N PHE A 574 -25.83 -24.64 -4.62
CA PHE A 574 -25.80 -24.25 -6.03
C PHE A 574 -26.12 -25.46 -6.91
N HIS A 575 -27.39 -25.55 -7.28
CA HIS A 575 -27.89 -26.51 -8.25
C HIS A 575 -29.02 -25.87 -9.05
N PRO A 576 -29.34 -26.37 -10.26
CA PRO A 576 -30.50 -25.92 -11.00
C PRO A 576 -31.74 -26.06 -10.11
N SER A 577 -32.41 -24.94 -9.87
CA SER A 577 -33.57 -24.88 -8.99
C SER A 577 -34.81 -25.45 -9.67
N THR A 578 -35.59 -26.23 -8.94
CA THR A 578 -36.96 -26.63 -9.31
C THR A 578 -38.02 -25.72 -8.67
N ALA A 579 -37.60 -24.72 -7.87
CA ALA A 579 -38.50 -23.84 -7.14
C ALA A 579 -39.23 -22.86 -8.06
N HIS A 580 -40.53 -22.68 -7.84
CA HIS A 580 -41.40 -21.78 -8.61
C HIS A 580 -41.23 -20.29 -8.28
N VAL A 581 -40.27 -19.92 -7.42
CA VAL A 581 -40.07 -18.54 -7.00
C VAL A 581 -39.31 -17.79 -8.09
N ARG A 582 -40.00 -16.85 -8.76
CA ARG A 582 -39.39 -16.00 -9.78
C ARG A 582 -38.52 -14.92 -9.12
N HIS A 583 -37.22 -14.91 -9.41
CA HIS A 583 -36.29 -13.90 -8.93
C HIS A 583 -36.32 -12.64 -9.83
N PRO A 584 -36.06 -11.42 -9.33
CA PRO A 584 -35.96 -10.21 -10.17
C PRO A 584 -34.92 -10.29 -11.31
N ALA A 585 -33.94 -11.17 -11.17
CA ALA A 585 -32.92 -11.44 -12.20
C ALA A 585 -33.41 -12.31 -13.37
N ALA A 586 -34.61 -12.88 -13.28
CA ALA A 586 -35.12 -13.81 -14.28
C ALA A 586 -35.14 -13.20 -15.70
N GLY A 587 -34.37 -13.80 -16.61
CA GLY A 587 -34.24 -13.35 -18.00
C GLY A 587 -33.42 -12.07 -18.20
N ARG A 588 -32.73 -11.55 -17.17
CA ARG A 588 -31.90 -10.34 -17.25
C ARG A 588 -30.41 -10.69 -17.36
N LEU A 589 -29.61 -9.73 -17.81
CA LEU A 589 -28.16 -9.74 -17.57
C LEU A 589 -27.95 -9.44 -16.08
N LEU A 590 -27.23 -10.30 -15.38
CA LEU A 590 -27.05 -10.22 -13.93
C LEU A 590 -25.58 -10.09 -13.58
N PHE A 591 -25.23 -9.05 -12.81
CA PHE A 591 -23.92 -8.93 -12.18
C PHE A 591 -24.10 -8.93 -10.64
N VAL A 592 -23.31 -9.74 -9.94
CA VAL A 592 -23.30 -9.77 -8.46
C VAL A 592 -21.88 -9.60 -7.95
N GLY A 593 -21.59 -8.45 -7.37
CA GLY A 593 -20.30 -8.11 -6.79
C GLY A 593 -20.17 -6.61 -6.55
N ASN A 594 -19.30 -6.21 -5.62
CA ASN A 594 -19.08 -4.80 -5.30
C ASN A 594 -18.41 -4.07 -6.47
N ALA A 595 -18.69 -2.78 -6.57
CA ALA A 595 -17.96 -1.88 -7.46
C ALA A 595 -16.48 -1.80 -7.06
N ARG A 596 -15.64 -1.45 -8.03
CA ARG A 596 -14.22 -1.14 -7.84
C ARG A 596 -13.98 0.30 -8.29
N PRO A 597 -12.82 0.91 -7.99
CA PRO A 597 -12.44 2.17 -8.63
C PRO A 597 -12.57 2.05 -10.16
N GLY A 598 -13.36 2.93 -10.77
CA GLY A 598 -13.66 2.88 -12.21
C GLY A 598 -14.79 1.91 -12.62
N GLY A 599 -15.50 1.30 -11.67
CA GLY A 599 -16.60 0.38 -11.92
C GLY A 599 -16.12 -1.06 -12.17
N ARG A 600 -16.89 -1.84 -12.93
CA ARG A 600 -16.52 -3.21 -13.35
C ARG A 600 -16.52 -3.25 -14.87
N LYS A 601 -15.49 -3.83 -15.47
CA LYS A 601 -15.27 -3.77 -16.93
C LYS A 601 -16.51 -4.25 -17.69
N ILE A 602 -17.01 -5.43 -17.36
CA ILE A 602 -18.16 -6.03 -18.06
C ILE A 602 -19.46 -5.24 -17.87
N VAL A 603 -19.65 -4.59 -16.72
CA VAL A 603 -20.82 -3.73 -16.50
C VAL A 603 -20.71 -2.46 -17.33
N ASN A 604 -19.54 -1.81 -17.33
CA ASN A 604 -19.28 -0.62 -18.13
C ASN A 604 -19.45 -0.91 -19.63
N ASP A 605 -18.92 -2.05 -20.10
CA ASP A 605 -19.04 -2.49 -21.49
C ASP A 605 -20.51 -2.73 -21.88
N CYS A 606 -21.33 -3.32 -21.00
CA CYS A 606 -22.77 -3.44 -21.22
C CYS A 606 -23.45 -2.07 -21.34
N LEU A 607 -23.13 -1.12 -20.45
CA LEU A 607 -23.71 0.23 -20.50
C LEU A 607 -23.31 0.97 -21.78
N GLN A 608 -22.07 0.81 -22.23
CA GLN A 608 -21.58 1.40 -23.48
C GLN A 608 -22.31 0.84 -24.71
N LEU A 609 -22.75 -0.41 -24.66
CA LEU A 609 -23.62 -1.03 -25.67
C LEU A 609 -25.12 -0.65 -25.50
N GLY A 610 -25.46 0.23 -24.55
CA GLY A 610 -26.83 0.64 -24.28
C GLY A 610 -27.67 -0.44 -23.58
N LEU A 611 -27.03 -1.40 -22.90
CA LEU A 611 -27.70 -2.48 -22.18
C LEU A 611 -27.87 -2.13 -20.70
N GLU A 612 -28.86 -2.77 -20.07
CA GLU A 612 -29.31 -2.47 -18.71
C GLU A 612 -29.14 -3.68 -17.77
N PRO A 613 -27.90 -4.03 -17.38
CA PRO A 613 -27.67 -5.15 -16.47
C PRO A 613 -28.28 -4.88 -15.09
N LEU A 614 -28.86 -5.90 -14.48
CA LEU A 614 -29.24 -5.88 -13.06
C LEU A 614 -27.99 -6.13 -12.23
N VAL A 615 -27.69 -5.20 -11.33
CA VAL A 615 -26.47 -5.23 -10.52
C VAL A 615 -26.81 -5.34 -9.04
N TYR A 616 -26.13 -6.23 -8.32
CA TYR A 616 -26.16 -6.30 -6.85
C TYR A 616 -24.76 -6.14 -6.28
N GLY A 617 -24.60 -5.30 -5.26
CA GLY A 617 -23.34 -5.09 -4.54
C GLY A 617 -23.19 -3.67 -4.00
N ALA A 618 -22.20 -3.44 -3.14
CA ALA A 618 -21.93 -2.12 -2.57
C ALA A 618 -21.12 -1.24 -3.55
N GLY A 619 -21.25 0.08 -3.40
CA GLY A 619 -20.45 1.09 -4.11
C GLY A 619 -20.86 1.38 -5.55
N TRP A 620 -22.04 0.97 -5.99
CA TRP A 620 -22.51 1.12 -7.37
C TRP A 620 -23.19 2.46 -7.68
N ASP A 621 -23.57 3.22 -6.67
CA ASP A 621 -24.38 4.44 -6.76
C ASP A 621 -23.78 5.50 -7.71
N GLU A 622 -22.46 5.54 -7.84
CA GLU A 622 -21.72 6.48 -8.69
C GLU A 622 -21.47 5.95 -10.12
N PHE A 623 -21.70 4.67 -10.38
CA PHE A 623 -21.33 4.01 -11.65
C PHE A 623 -22.53 3.62 -12.52
N ILE A 624 -23.70 3.42 -11.92
CA ILE A 624 -24.91 3.01 -12.64
C ILE A 624 -26.14 3.81 -12.18
N PRO A 625 -27.14 3.99 -13.06
CA PRO A 625 -28.44 4.49 -12.64
C PRO A 625 -29.06 3.60 -11.55
N SER A 626 -29.74 4.21 -10.58
CA SER A 626 -30.39 3.49 -9.47
C SER A 626 -31.45 2.47 -9.93
N SER A 627 -32.01 2.62 -11.12
CA SER A 627 -32.92 1.65 -11.76
C SER A 627 -32.25 0.32 -12.11
N LEU A 628 -30.92 0.29 -12.25
CA LEU A 628 -30.14 -0.90 -12.54
C LEU A 628 -29.63 -1.60 -11.27
N LEU A 629 -29.68 -0.92 -10.13
CA LEU A 629 -29.27 -1.46 -8.83
C LEU A 629 -30.41 -2.29 -8.21
N GLY A 630 -30.23 -3.60 -8.16
CA GLY A 630 -31.14 -4.53 -7.48
C GLY A 630 -31.05 -4.48 -5.96
N GLY A 631 -29.94 -3.93 -5.44
CA GLY A 631 -29.68 -3.71 -4.03
C GLY A 631 -28.18 -3.74 -3.72
N HIS A 632 -27.78 -3.18 -2.58
CA HIS A 632 -26.36 -3.16 -2.16
C HIS A 632 -25.82 -4.53 -1.72
N TYR A 633 -26.71 -5.51 -1.56
CA TYR A 633 -26.38 -6.86 -1.13
C TYR A 633 -27.43 -7.83 -1.65
N LEU A 634 -26.99 -9.03 -2.05
CA LEU A 634 -27.86 -10.15 -2.38
C LEU A 634 -27.58 -11.28 -1.39
N PRO A 635 -28.57 -11.68 -0.55
CA PRO A 635 -28.37 -12.75 0.42
C PRO A 635 -27.86 -14.04 -0.24
N ASN A 636 -26.92 -14.73 0.42
CA ASN A 636 -26.26 -15.90 -0.16
C ASN A 636 -27.24 -17.03 -0.51
N GLU A 637 -28.35 -17.18 0.25
CA GLU A 637 -29.41 -18.14 -0.07
C GLU A 637 -30.17 -17.82 -1.36
N GLN A 638 -30.15 -16.57 -1.82
CA GLN A 638 -30.85 -16.13 -3.04
C GLN A 638 -30.01 -16.31 -4.32
N LEU A 639 -28.69 -16.39 -4.19
CA LEU A 639 -27.76 -16.55 -5.31
C LEU A 639 -28.09 -17.71 -6.26
N PRO A 640 -28.38 -18.96 -5.82
CA PRO A 640 -28.69 -20.05 -6.74
C PRO A 640 -29.93 -19.77 -7.60
N PHE A 641 -30.93 -19.08 -7.05
CA PHE A 641 -32.13 -18.68 -7.79
C PHE A 641 -31.84 -17.52 -8.75
N ALA A 642 -31.06 -16.53 -8.32
CA ALA A 642 -30.68 -15.40 -9.15
C ALA A 642 -29.84 -15.84 -10.35
N TYR A 643 -28.81 -16.66 -10.12
CA TYR A 643 -27.95 -17.19 -11.19
C TYR A 643 -28.70 -18.13 -12.12
N GLY A 644 -29.44 -19.12 -11.59
CA GLY A 644 -30.14 -20.11 -12.42
C GLY A 644 -31.25 -19.54 -13.30
N GLN A 645 -31.78 -18.35 -12.98
CA GLN A 645 -32.85 -17.70 -13.75
C GLN A 645 -32.35 -16.56 -14.66
N ALA A 646 -31.10 -16.09 -14.50
CA ALA A 646 -30.54 -15.03 -15.34
C ALA A 646 -30.42 -15.47 -16.81
N ALA A 647 -30.57 -14.52 -17.74
CA ALA A 647 -30.26 -14.77 -19.15
C ALA A 647 -28.75 -15.03 -19.30
N TRP A 648 -27.95 -14.14 -18.72
CA TRP A 648 -26.51 -14.28 -18.59
C TRP A 648 -26.06 -13.80 -17.22
N VAL A 649 -25.17 -14.56 -16.58
CA VAL A 649 -24.41 -14.08 -15.43
C VAL A 649 -23.13 -13.45 -15.94
N LEU A 650 -22.94 -12.18 -15.61
CA LEU A 650 -21.79 -11.39 -15.98
C LEU A 650 -20.69 -11.55 -14.93
N ASN A 651 -19.47 -11.76 -15.39
CA ASN A 651 -18.30 -11.93 -14.56
C ASN A 651 -17.13 -11.09 -15.09
N ASP A 652 -16.33 -10.56 -14.19
CA ASP A 652 -14.99 -10.07 -14.46
C ASP A 652 -14.07 -10.42 -13.29
N HIS A 653 -12.78 -10.60 -13.57
CA HIS A 653 -11.76 -10.90 -12.57
C HIS A 653 -11.08 -9.62 -12.09
N TRP A 654 -10.34 -9.72 -10.98
CA TRP A 654 -9.24 -8.78 -10.78
C TRP A 654 -8.18 -9.06 -11.85
N GLU A 655 -7.46 -8.02 -12.27
CA GLU A 655 -6.52 -8.13 -13.40
C GLU A 655 -5.41 -9.15 -13.11
N ASP A 656 -4.85 -9.14 -11.91
CA ASP A 656 -3.86 -10.11 -11.46
C ASP A 656 -4.41 -11.55 -11.44
N MET A 657 -5.66 -11.75 -11.04
CA MET A 657 -6.32 -13.05 -11.10
C MET A 657 -6.41 -13.56 -12.54
N ALA A 658 -6.86 -12.71 -13.48
CA ALA A 658 -6.92 -13.09 -14.90
C ALA A 658 -5.53 -13.44 -15.45
N ASN A 659 -4.52 -12.60 -15.16
CA ASN A 659 -3.15 -12.74 -15.63
C ASN A 659 -2.46 -14.02 -15.13
N HIS A 660 -2.80 -14.48 -13.91
CA HIS A 660 -2.19 -15.66 -13.29
C HIS A 660 -3.11 -16.91 -13.31
N ALA A 661 -4.13 -16.90 -14.17
CA ALA A 661 -5.04 -18.02 -14.37
C ALA A 661 -5.87 -18.43 -13.13
N PHE A 662 -6.24 -17.45 -12.30
CA PHE A 662 -7.17 -17.63 -11.18
C PHE A 662 -8.60 -17.34 -11.64
N VAL A 663 -9.39 -18.41 -11.72
CA VAL A 663 -10.82 -18.32 -12.03
C VAL A 663 -11.61 -17.97 -10.77
N SER A 664 -12.42 -16.92 -10.85
CA SER A 664 -13.26 -16.43 -9.75
C SER A 664 -14.35 -17.43 -9.33
N ASN A 665 -14.70 -17.42 -8.03
CA ASN A 665 -15.71 -18.33 -7.50
C ASN A 665 -17.07 -18.23 -8.18
N ARG A 666 -17.43 -17.00 -8.61
CA ARG A 666 -18.74 -16.69 -9.19
C ARG A 666 -19.07 -17.63 -10.35
N LEU A 667 -18.08 -17.97 -11.18
CA LEU A 667 -18.27 -18.88 -12.31
C LEU A 667 -18.56 -20.32 -11.86
N PHE A 668 -17.92 -20.79 -10.77
CA PHE A 668 -18.23 -22.10 -10.19
C PHE A 668 -19.66 -22.16 -9.66
N ASP A 669 -20.08 -21.16 -8.88
CA ASP A 669 -21.42 -21.10 -8.30
C ASP A 669 -22.51 -20.91 -9.38
N ALA A 670 -22.30 -20.01 -10.33
CA ALA A 670 -23.27 -19.74 -11.39
C ALA A 670 -23.46 -20.94 -12.32
N THR A 671 -22.36 -21.58 -12.76
CA THR A 671 -22.45 -22.77 -13.62
C THR A 671 -23.02 -23.97 -12.87
N ALA A 672 -22.71 -24.14 -11.58
CA ALA A 672 -23.34 -25.15 -10.75
C ALA A 672 -24.85 -24.95 -10.64
N ALA A 673 -25.32 -23.70 -10.53
CA ALA A 673 -26.74 -23.33 -10.60
C ALA A 673 -27.37 -23.48 -12.01
N GLY A 674 -26.59 -23.83 -13.04
CA GLY A 674 -27.07 -24.02 -14.41
C GLY A 674 -27.09 -22.76 -15.27
N ALA A 675 -26.38 -21.71 -14.87
CA ALA A 675 -26.34 -20.45 -15.60
C ALA A 675 -25.37 -20.50 -16.80
N ALA A 676 -25.72 -19.78 -17.87
CA ALA A 676 -24.76 -19.35 -18.89
C ALA A 676 -24.06 -18.07 -18.41
N CYS A 677 -22.73 -17.99 -18.57
CA CYS A 677 -21.95 -16.85 -18.09
C CYS A 677 -21.12 -16.20 -19.21
N ILE A 678 -20.87 -14.90 -19.08
CA ILE A 678 -19.90 -14.16 -19.89
C ILE A 678 -18.81 -13.63 -18.96
N SER A 679 -17.54 -13.78 -19.35
CA SER A 679 -16.38 -13.33 -18.59
C SER A 679 -15.34 -12.63 -19.46
N ASP A 680 -14.44 -11.88 -18.85
CA ASP A 680 -13.09 -11.64 -19.38
C ASP A 680 -12.29 -12.96 -19.56
N PRO A 681 -11.29 -13.00 -20.45
CA PRO A 681 -10.48 -14.19 -20.69
C PRO A 681 -9.59 -14.54 -19.50
N VAL A 682 -9.54 -15.83 -19.15
CA VAL A 682 -8.61 -16.40 -18.17
C VAL A 682 -8.09 -17.72 -18.71
N SER A 683 -6.77 -17.95 -18.63
CA SER A 683 -6.16 -19.19 -19.15
C SER A 683 -6.75 -20.43 -18.45
N GLY A 684 -7.19 -21.42 -19.25
CA GLY A 684 -7.80 -22.66 -18.75
C GLY A 684 -9.26 -22.57 -18.32
N ILE A 685 -9.94 -21.43 -18.55
CA ILE A 685 -11.37 -21.27 -18.21
C ILE A 685 -12.27 -22.23 -19.02
N ASP A 686 -11.97 -22.43 -20.30
CA ASP A 686 -12.74 -23.30 -21.19
C ASP A 686 -12.62 -24.78 -20.78
N ASP A 687 -11.46 -25.21 -20.29
CA ASP A 687 -11.24 -26.57 -19.77
C ASP A 687 -12.13 -26.87 -18.55
N ILE A 688 -12.52 -25.82 -17.82
CA ILE A 688 -13.30 -25.94 -16.59
C ILE A 688 -14.79 -25.90 -16.90
N PHE A 689 -15.25 -25.02 -17.80
CA PHE A 689 -16.69 -24.75 -17.97
C PHE A 689 -17.25 -25.07 -19.37
N ASP A 690 -16.41 -25.49 -20.31
CA ASP A 690 -16.78 -25.65 -21.72
C ASP A 690 -17.49 -24.37 -22.23
N SER A 691 -18.44 -24.51 -23.16
CA SER A 691 -19.19 -23.37 -23.71
C SER A 691 -20.18 -22.71 -22.76
N SER A 692 -20.34 -23.20 -21.51
CA SER A 692 -21.24 -22.61 -20.51
C SER A 692 -20.72 -21.27 -19.97
N VAL A 693 -19.41 -21.03 -20.05
CA VAL A 693 -18.79 -19.72 -19.83
C VAL A 693 -18.16 -19.30 -21.15
N ARG A 694 -18.46 -18.10 -21.63
CA ARG A 694 -17.85 -17.55 -22.85
C ARG A 694 -17.07 -16.29 -22.54
N THR A 695 -15.93 -16.14 -23.18
CA THR A 695 -15.04 -15.00 -22.90
C THR A 695 -15.09 -13.94 -23.99
N TYR A 696 -14.81 -12.69 -23.62
CA TYR A 696 -14.69 -11.59 -24.56
C TYR A 696 -13.53 -10.66 -24.19
N GLU A 697 -12.87 -10.09 -25.19
CA GLU A 697 -11.76 -9.14 -25.03
C GLU A 697 -12.21 -7.70 -25.32
N ASN A 698 -13.18 -7.53 -26.22
CA ASN A 698 -13.61 -6.22 -26.71
C ASN A 698 -15.13 -6.13 -26.90
N LEU A 699 -15.64 -4.90 -27.02
CA LEU A 699 -17.07 -4.60 -27.13
C LEU A 699 -17.77 -5.34 -28.28
N HIS A 700 -17.09 -5.51 -29.42
CA HIS A 700 -17.66 -6.20 -30.58
C HIS A 700 -17.90 -7.69 -30.29
N GLN A 701 -16.95 -8.34 -29.61
CA GLN A 701 -17.14 -9.72 -29.16
C GLN A 701 -18.25 -9.84 -28.11
N LEU A 702 -18.33 -8.90 -27.17
CA LEU A 702 -19.41 -8.87 -26.17
C LEU A 702 -20.78 -8.74 -26.84
N GLU A 703 -20.93 -7.80 -27.77
CA GLU A 703 -22.15 -7.60 -28.55
C GLU A 703 -22.52 -8.87 -29.33
N ALA A 704 -21.55 -9.51 -30.00
CA ALA A 704 -21.76 -10.75 -30.73
C ALA A 704 -22.19 -11.92 -29.82
N LEU A 705 -21.66 -12.02 -28.60
CA LEU A 705 -22.06 -13.03 -27.63
C LEU A 705 -23.49 -12.81 -27.11
N LEU A 706 -23.85 -11.56 -26.88
CA LEU A 706 -25.16 -11.17 -26.33
C LEU A 706 -26.29 -11.24 -27.37
N THR A 707 -25.98 -10.97 -28.63
CA THR A 707 -26.92 -11.08 -29.77
C THR A 707 -26.94 -12.47 -30.39
N GLY A 708 -25.89 -13.26 -30.16
CA GLY A 708 -25.75 -14.63 -30.66
C GLY A 708 -26.52 -15.68 -29.87
N HIS A 709 -26.35 -16.95 -30.27
CA HIS A 709 -27.03 -18.07 -29.63
C HIS A 709 -26.42 -18.38 -28.26
N ARG A 710 -27.24 -18.33 -27.22
CA ARG A 710 -26.90 -18.84 -25.88
C ARG A 710 -26.59 -20.35 -25.93
N PRO A 711 -25.69 -20.86 -25.07
CA PRO A 711 -25.52 -22.31 -24.91
C PRO A 711 -26.87 -23.00 -24.67
N ASP A 712 -27.07 -24.15 -25.29
CA ASP A 712 -28.32 -24.88 -25.17
C ASP A 712 -28.50 -25.44 -23.73
N PRO A 713 -29.74 -25.63 -23.27
CA PRO A 713 -30.01 -26.11 -21.91
C PRO A 713 -29.36 -27.46 -21.57
N ALA A 714 -29.16 -28.36 -22.53
CA ALA A 714 -28.55 -29.66 -22.27
C ALA A 714 -27.04 -29.53 -22.00
N THR A 715 -26.36 -28.63 -22.72
CA THR A 715 -24.98 -28.25 -22.45
C THR A 715 -24.82 -27.65 -21.06
N LEU A 716 -25.65 -26.66 -20.70
CA LEU A 716 -25.63 -26.04 -19.37
C LEU A 716 -25.87 -27.05 -18.25
N ALA A 717 -26.83 -27.97 -18.44
CA ALA A 717 -27.11 -29.04 -17.48
C ALA A 717 -25.94 -30.01 -17.32
N THR A 718 -25.25 -30.34 -18.42
CA THR A 718 -24.08 -31.23 -18.42
C THR A 718 -22.90 -30.59 -17.67
N THR A 719 -22.57 -29.33 -17.97
CA THR A 719 -21.53 -28.59 -17.24
C THR A 719 -21.89 -28.46 -15.75
N SER A 720 -23.14 -28.08 -15.43
CA SER A 720 -23.63 -27.99 -14.05
C SER A 720 -23.45 -29.30 -13.28
N ALA A 721 -23.81 -30.44 -13.88
CA ALA A 721 -23.62 -31.75 -13.25
C ALA A 721 -22.13 -32.07 -13.03
N ARG A 722 -21.27 -31.74 -13.98
CA ARG A 722 -19.82 -31.93 -13.88
C ARG A 722 -19.19 -31.09 -12.77
N ILE A 723 -19.50 -29.79 -12.71
CA ILE A 723 -19.02 -28.88 -11.67
C ILE A 723 -19.45 -29.38 -10.28
N ARG A 724 -20.72 -29.75 -10.09
CA ARG A 724 -21.23 -30.30 -8.82
C ARG A 724 -20.66 -31.66 -8.44
N ALA A 725 -20.05 -32.40 -9.36
CA ALA A 725 -19.39 -33.67 -9.09
C ALA A 725 -17.89 -33.53 -8.79
N GLN A 726 -17.22 -32.57 -9.44
CA GLN A 726 -15.75 -32.48 -9.49
C GLN A 726 -15.16 -31.27 -8.75
N HIS A 727 -15.90 -30.16 -8.67
CA HIS A 727 -15.43 -28.90 -8.12
C HIS A 727 -16.25 -28.51 -6.87
N THR A 728 -16.24 -29.36 -5.84
CA THR A 728 -16.99 -29.13 -4.60
C THR A 728 -16.08 -28.98 -3.38
N PHE A 729 -16.54 -28.25 -2.37
CA PHE A 729 -15.85 -28.16 -1.07
C PHE A 729 -15.54 -29.52 -0.46
N LEU A 730 -16.44 -30.51 -0.60
CA LEU A 730 -16.19 -31.87 -0.13
C LEU A 730 -14.96 -32.51 -0.79
N ARG A 731 -14.79 -32.34 -2.10
CA ARG A 731 -13.60 -32.84 -2.82
C ARG A 731 -12.33 -32.14 -2.37
N ARG A 732 -12.41 -30.83 -2.07
CA ARG A 732 -11.26 -30.04 -1.58
C ARG A 732 -10.87 -30.45 -0.17
N ALA A 733 -11.84 -30.57 0.74
CA ALA A 733 -11.62 -31.09 2.09
C ALA A 733 -11.01 -32.50 2.07
N GLN A 734 -11.54 -33.42 1.23
CA GLN A 734 -10.97 -34.76 1.05
C GLN A 734 -9.49 -34.72 0.63
N ARG A 735 -9.15 -33.84 -0.32
CA ARG A 735 -7.77 -33.68 -0.78
C ARG A 735 -6.88 -33.13 0.33
N ILE A 736 -7.31 -32.06 1.01
CA ILE A 736 -6.56 -31.44 2.10
C ILE A 736 -6.31 -32.47 3.23
N VAL A 737 -7.32 -33.22 3.66
CA VAL A 737 -7.15 -34.26 4.70
C VAL A 737 -6.16 -35.34 4.28
N ALA A 738 -6.21 -35.80 3.03
CA ALA A 738 -5.30 -36.81 2.53
C ALA A 738 -3.84 -36.30 2.53
N ASP A 739 -3.61 -35.09 2.03
CA ASP A 739 -2.28 -34.49 1.97
C ASP A 739 -1.74 -34.17 3.37
N VAL A 740 -2.58 -33.65 4.27
CA VAL A 740 -2.24 -33.42 5.69
C VAL A 740 -1.78 -34.70 6.38
N ARG A 741 -2.51 -35.82 6.20
CA ARG A 741 -2.13 -37.11 6.78
C ARG A 741 -0.82 -37.62 6.19
N SER A 742 -0.69 -37.57 4.87
CA SER A 742 0.55 -37.95 4.18
C SER A 742 1.76 -37.15 4.68
N PHE A 743 1.59 -35.85 4.89
CA PHE A 743 2.63 -34.98 5.40
C PHE A 743 3.01 -35.30 6.85
N ALA A 744 2.01 -35.55 7.70
CA ALA A 744 2.23 -35.93 9.10
C ALA A 744 2.95 -37.30 9.23
N ASP A 745 2.61 -38.26 8.36
CA ASP A 745 3.22 -39.59 8.34
C ASP A 745 4.64 -39.58 7.72
N GLY A 746 4.88 -38.72 6.72
CA GLY A 746 6.14 -38.64 5.96
C GLY A 746 7.32 -38.00 6.70
N ARG A 747 7.11 -37.27 7.80
CA ARG A 747 8.17 -36.75 8.66
C ARG A 747 8.84 -37.83 9.54
N GLY A 748 8.40 -39.09 9.45
CA GLY A 748 8.99 -40.23 10.18
C GLY A 748 10.03 -41.08 9.40
N THR A 749 10.29 -40.82 8.12
CA THR A 749 11.12 -41.72 7.28
C THR A 749 12.07 -41.04 6.29
N ALA A 750 12.49 -39.79 6.53
CA ALA A 750 13.55 -39.15 5.75
C ALA A 750 14.87 -39.12 6.54
N GLY A 751 15.34 -40.31 6.91
CA GLY A 751 16.68 -40.58 7.42
C GLY A 751 17.08 -41.99 6.99
N ARG A 752 18.07 -42.07 6.09
CA ARG A 752 18.62 -43.25 5.38
C ARG A 752 18.03 -43.51 3.98
N ALA A 753 18.65 -42.91 2.97
CA ALA A 753 19.55 -43.60 2.03
C ALA A 753 20.27 -42.56 1.17
#